data_AF-A0ABD3RDT1-F1
#
_entry.id   AF-A0ABD3RDT1-F1
#
_cell.length_a   1.000
_cell.length_b   1.000
_cell.length_c   1.000
_cell.angle_alpha   90.00
_cell.angle_beta   90.00
_cell.angle_gamma   90.00
#
_symmetry.space_group_name_H-M   'P 1'
#
loop_
_entity.id
_entity.type
_entity.pdbx_description
1 polymer ?
#
loop_
_entity_poly.entity_id
_entity_poly.type
_entity_poly.pdbx_seq_one_letter_code
_entity_poly.pdbx_strand_id
1 'polypeptide(L)'
;MDFENAANRLARDQNTALAKIRASRSAREATAKSRREAEASKRHVEERRRRRRMEGECERRTHDEVRAMLRRVESILGAADVSGLSVAGGGGVGMTTTMTTTTKSQSSSSSSSSSSSSSTSSPLAAGWTFVATSIHGDGDKITLPPSILESLFMGGDNNNGNNNSNRPIAFRVGVINPEYVYPSSDGMRGYINVVRLRNERRVLRENVIGDVGNTITNENENDEGDDGDDEDEYEHEYDEAGVALDAYLDELAHKYISYTHGTVVEFTEEEGRVGLPESISNALLRPNNLSLTCRGKGGNGSVDGDKIMPSRRTVDPAATIADADVAVGEDVDEETDGNDVKLVPDGRRSANEFDGGRTTGHPAYGLFDVPDLPVEVLPIYSLPPGTDCTLVPTSSSIRNGFYNIGDVKFMLEQSLIRARATLSRGDVVRTWRRGVPFDLIVSDVMPSTYGAICCVNTDLNVDIGPPMNEDDGHDDRGDGKGGESTTVTTAADVDGSTSSAPSSSSRGAPSDRTFPAARGHVIDPPPEEGATTVRVPPPLPPEPAEDVRIGVCVVQIRGRTSSGNVASGRRRFDVVATTVADLFAFASDVCGGIDPSTFRLVTTFPRKVFELSSSSSGGGGVYEGKSRLDANATLVSVGILQGQELFMVELV
;
A
#
# COMPACT_ATOMS: atom_id res chain seq x y z
N MET A 1 -60.66 103.25 -10.08
CA MET A 1 -60.25 101.99 -9.40
C MET A 1 -60.74 100.86 -10.29
N ASP A 2 -59.86 100.25 -11.08
CA ASP A 2 -60.25 99.14 -11.97
C ASP A 2 -60.34 97.84 -11.18
N PHE A 3 -61.54 97.54 -10.69
CA PHE A 3 -61.83 96.33 -9.92
C PHE A 3 -61.57 95.04 -10.71
N GLU A 4 -61.74 95.05 -12.03
CA GLU A 4 -61.41 93.91 -12.90
C GLU A 4 -59.91 93.61 -12.94
N ASN A 5 -59.06 94.64 -12.93
CA ASN A 5 -57.61 94.46 -12.94
C ASN A 5 -57.10 93.92 -11.59
N ALA A 6 -57.73 94.34 -10.48
CA ALA A 6 -57.46 93.81 -9.15
C ALA A 6 -57.94 92.36 -9.00
N ALA A 7 -59.13 92.03 -9.51
CA ALA A 7 -59.66 90.66 -9.51
C ALA A 7 -58.79 89.71 -10.34
N ASN A 8 -58.33 90.14 -11.52
CA ASN A 8 -57.43 89.37 -12.36
C ASN A 8 -56.04 89.14 -11.72
N ARG A 9 -55.52 90.11 -10.97
CA ARG A 9 -54.28 89.91 -10.17
C ARG A 9 -54.48 88.92 -9.03
N LEU A 10 -55.57 89.05 -8.27
CA LEU A 10 -55.90 88.12 -7.19
C LEU A 10 -56.07 86.68 -7.70
N ALA A 11 -56.75 86.49 -8.84
CA ALA A 11 -56.90 85.19 -9.48
C ALA A 11 -55.55 84.60 -9.93
N ARG A 12 -54.64 85.42 -10.46
CA ARG A 12 -53.26 84.99 -10.80
C ARG A 12 -52.46 84.61 -9.56
N ASP A 13 -52.55 85.37 -8.48
CA ASP A 13 -51.84 85.09 -7.24
C ASP A 13 -52.37 83.81 -6.58
N GLN A 14 -53.69 83.61 -6.56
CA GLN A 14 -54.32 82.36 -6.08
C GLN A 14 -53.88 81.15 -6.92
N ASN A 15 -53.87 81.27 -8.24
CA ASN A 15 -53.39 80.20 -9.12
C ASN A 15 -51.90 79.90 -8.91
N THR A 16 -51.09 80.93 -8.68
CA THR A 16 -49.65 80.79 -8.40
C THR A 16 -49.42 80.12 -7.04
N ALA A 17 -50.21 80.47 -6.03
CA ALA A 17 -50.16 79.85 -4.70
C ALA A 17 -50.58 78.36 -4.76
N LEU A 18 -51.66 78.03 -5.48
CA LEU A 18 -52.11 76.65 -5.68
C LEU A 18 -51.07 75.83 -6.46
N ALA A 19 -50.43 76.41 -7.48
CA ALA A 19 -49.35 75.77 -8.22
C ALA A 19 -48.14 75.44 -7.32
N LYS A 20 -47.74 76.37 -6.43
CA LYS A 20 -46.67 76.13 -5.44
C LYS A 20 -47.03 75.01 -4.45
N ILE A 21 -48.27 74.94 -3.97
CA ILE A 21 -48.72 73.88 -3.06
C ILE A 21 -48.70 72.52 -3.77
N ARG A 22 -49.17 72.44 -5.02
CA ARG A 22 -49.11 71.21 -5.82
C ARG A 22 -47.68 70.76 -6.10
N ALA A 23 -46.80 71.69 -6.45
CA ALA A 23 -45.38 71.40 -6.66
C ALA A 23 -44.70 70.88 -5.36
N SER A 24 -44.99 71.49 -4.21
CA SER A 24 -44.49 71.05 -2.90
C SER A 24 -44.97 69.64 -2.54
N ARG A 25 -46.26 69.34 -2.77
CA ARG A 25 -46.82 67.99 -2.53
C ARG A 25 -46.20 66.95 -3.48
N SER A 26 -46.08 67.28 -4.76
CA SER A 26 -45.43 66.42 -5.76
C SER A 26 -43.96 66.14 -5.39
N ALA A 27 -43.22 67.15 -4.91
CA ALA A 27 -41.84 66.98 -4.44
C ALA A 27 -41.75 66.06 -3.21
N ARG A 28 -42.67 66.17 -2.25
CA ARG A 28 -42.72 65.28 -1.07
C ARG A 28 -43.09 63.84 -1.46
N GLU A 29 -44.03 63.66 -2.37
CA GLU A 29 -44.42 62.34 -2.89
C GLU A 29 -43.27 61.69 -3.68
N ALA A 30 -42.56 62.47 -4.51
CA ALA A 30 -41.35 62.01 -5.21
C ALA A 30 -40.24 61.60 -4.24
N THR A 31 -40.04 62.38 -3.16
CA THR A 31 -39.05 62.06 -2.11
C THR A 31 -39.43 60.79 -1.34
N ALA A 32 -40.71 60.63 -0.99
CA ALA A 32 -41.21 59.43 -0.31
C ALA A 32 -41.09 58.18 -1.21
N LYS A 33 -41.39 58.31 -2.50
CA LYS A 33 -41.20 57.23 -3.49
C LYS A 33 -39.72 56.85 -3.61
N SER A 34 -38.84 57.84 -3.77
CA SER A 34 -37.39 57.61 -3.84
C SER A 34 -36.84 56.93 -2.58
N ARG A 35 -37.34 57.30 -1.40
CA ARG A 35 -36.94 56.64 -0.14
C ARG A 35 -37.40 55.18 -0.08
N ARG A 36 -38.64 54.88 -0.46
CA ARG A 36 -39.14 53.49 -0.51
C ARG A 36 -38.36 52.65 -1.52
N GLU A 37 -38.01 53.22 -2.67
CA GLU A 37 -37.20 52.56 -3.69
C GLU A 37 -35.76 52.31 -3.20
N ALA A 38 -35.16 53.27 -2.50
CA ALA A 38 -33.86 53.11 -1.87
C ALA A 38 -33.88 52.06 -0.74
N GLU A 39 -34.93 52.02 0.08
CA GLU A 39 -35.10 51.01 1.13
C GLU A 39 -35.34 49.60 0.54
N ALA A 40 -36.15 49.48 -0.52
CA ALA A 40 -36.34 48.22 -1.25
C ALA A 40 -35.04 47.74 -1.92
N SER A 41 -34.27 48.65 -2.53
CA SER A 41 -32.96 48.35 -3.10
C SER A 41 -31.97 47.88 -2.04
N LYS A 42 -31.93 48.55 -0.88
CA LYS A 42 -31.10 48.13 0.26
C LYS A 42 -31.47 46.72 0.75
N ARG A 43 -32.76 46.43 0.93
CA ARG A 43 -33.25 45.10 1.33
C ARG A 43 -32.85 44.02 0.32
N HIS A 44 -33.01 44.28 -0.99
CA HIS A 44 -32.62 43.32 -2.03
C HIS A 44 -31.10 43.08 -2.08
N VAL A 45 -30.27 44.12 -1.89
CA VAL A 45 -28.82 43.98 -1.80
C VAL A 45 -28.41 43.18 -0.56
N GLU A 46 -29.07 43.44 0.57
CA GLU A 46 -28.85 42.72 1.83
C GLU A 46 -29.26 41.25 1.73
N GLU A 47 -30.41 40.95 1.13
CA GLU A 47 -30.88 39.59 0.86
C GLU A 47 -29.93 38.83 -0.06
N ARG A 48 -29.46 39.46 -1.16
CA ARG A 48 -28.44 38.86 -2.03
C ARG A 48 -27.13 38.60 -1.30
N ARG A 49 -26.73 39.50 -0.40
CA ARG A 49 -25.53 39.32 0.43
C ARG A 49 -25.72 38.19 1.45
N ARG A 50 -26.91 38.07 2.06
CA ARG A 50 -27.26 36.96 2.96
C ARG A 50 -27.25 35.64 2.20
N ARG A 51 -27.89 35.55 1.03
CA ARG A 51 -27.91 34.35 0.19
C ARG A 51 -26.51 33.89 -0.20
N ARG A 52 -25.64 34.81 -0.65
CA ARG A 52 -24.23 34.49 -0.96
C ARG A 52 -23.44 33.99 0.26
N ARG A 53 -23.72 34.52 1.45
CA ARG A 53 -23.10 34.02 2.69
C ARG A 53 -23.58 32.60 3.01
N MET A 54 -24.89 32.33 2.87
CA MET A 54 -25.44 31.00 3.11
C MET A 54 -24.91 29.97 2.10
N GLU A 55 -24.86 30.34 0.81
CA GLU A 55 -24.29 29.51 -0.26
C GLU A 55 -22.82 29.17 0.05
N GLY A 56 -21.99 30.16 0.39
CA GLY A 56 -20.58 29.94 0.72
C GLY A 56 -20.36 29.13 2.01
N GLU A 57 -21.22 29.30 3.01
CA GLU A 57 -21.16 28.48 4.22
C GLU A 57 -21.57 27.03 3.96
N CYS A 58 -22.61 26.81 3.16
CA CYS A 58 -23.05 25.48 2.75
C CYS A 58 -21.97 24.75 1.94
N GLU A 59 -21.32 25.45 1.01
CA GLU A 59 -20.21 24.92 0.22
C GLU A 59 -19.02 24.54 1.11
N ARG A 60 -18.66 25.40 2.08
CA ARG A 60 -17.60 25.10 3.06
C ARG A 60 -17.94 23.86 3.90
N ARG A 61 -19.16 23.79 4.46
CA ARG A 61 -19.61 22.62 5.26
C ARG A 61 -19.57 21.34 4.43
N THR A 62 -20.03 21.40 3.18
CA THR A 62 -19.98 20.28 2.23
C THR A 62 -18.55 19.82 2.01
N HIS A 63 -17.63 20.75 1.75
CA HIS A 63 -16.22 20.43 1.56
C HIS A 63 -15.59 19.80 2.82
N ASP A 64 -15.90 20.32 4.00
CA ASP A 64 -15.34 19.82 5.26
C ASP A 64 -15.89 18.43 5.61
N GLU A 65 -17.19 18.19 5.39
CA GLU A 65 -17.84 16.89 5.61
C GLU A 65 -17.31 15.83 4.64
N VAL A 66 -17.19 16.16 3.35
CA VAL A 66 -16.58 15.26 2.34
C VAL A 66 -15.13 14.95 2.71
N ARG A 67 -14.32 15.95 3.08
CA ARG A 67 -12.92 15.74 3.50
C ARG A 67 -12.84 14.87 4.76
N ALA A 68 -13.71 15.09 5.74
CA ALA A 68 -13.75 14.29 6.97
C ALA A 68 -14.14 12.84 6.69
N MET A 69 -15.11 12.62 5.80
CA MET A 69 -15.49 11.29 5.35
C MET A 69 -14.33 10.60 4.64
N LEU A 70 -13.68 11.26 3.66
CA LEU A 70 -12.60 10.64 2.91
C LEU A 70 -11.44 10.23 3.81
N ARG A 71 -11.09 11.06 4.78
CA ARG A 71 -10.09 10.70 5.82
C ARG A 71 -10.54 9.53 6.68
N ARG A 72 -11.83 9.42 6.99
CA ARG A 72 -12.39 8.27 7.71
C ARG A 72 -12.27 7.01 6.87
N VAL A 73 -12.64 7.06 5.58
CA VAL A 73 -12.47 5.95 4.64
C VAL A 73 -11.00 5.56 4.57
N GLU A 74 -10.10 6.51 4.28
CA GLU A 74 -8.66 6.27 4.21
C GLU A 74 -8.10 5.67 5.51
N SER A 75 -8.56 6.15 6.67
CA SER A 75 -8.19 5.58 7.96
C SER A 75 -8.69 4.14 8.12
N ILE A 76 -9.87 3.79 7.63
CA ILE A 76 -10.38 2.41 7.60
C ILE A 76 -9.50 1.56 6.67
N LEU A 77 -9.09 2.12 5.53
CA LEU A 77 -8.16 1.44 4.63
C LEU A 77 -6.73 1.38 5.17
N GLY A 78 -6.41 2.13 6.22
CA GLY A 78 -5.05 2.33 6.72
C GLY A 78 -4.16 3.13 5.78
N ALA A 79 -4.72 3.81 4.78
CA ALA A 79 -3.99 4.71 3.89
C ALA A 79 -3.56 5.96 4.67
N ALA A 80 -2.28 6.33 4.60
CA ALA A 80 -1.76 7.50 5.30
C ALA A 80 -1.23 8.56 4.34
N ASP A 81 -1.75 9.78 4.52
CA ASP A 81 -1.32 10.97 3.78
C ASP A 81 0.09 11.38 4.22
N VAL A 82 1.01 11.42 3.26
CA VAL A 82 2.42 11.78 3.49
C VAL A 82 2.74 13.20 3.03
N SER A 83 1.76 13.96 2.53
CA SER A 83 1.96 15.34 2.03
C SER A 83 2.49 16.32 3.08
N GLY A 84 2.25 16.06 4.37
CA GLY A 84 2.78 16.85 5.49
C GLY A 84 4.19 16.48 5.92
N LEU A 85 4.71 15.33 5.46
CA LEU A 85 6.04 14.83 5.76
C LEU A 85 6.99 15.30 4.64
N SER A 86 7.30 16.60 4.63
CA SER A 86 8.34 17.09 3.72
C SER A 86 9.67 16.41 4.06
N VAL A 87 10.19 15.62 3.13
CA VAL A 87 11.52 15.00 3.24
C VAL A 87 12.54 16.13 3.43
N ALA A 88 13.06 16.26 4.64
CA ALA A 88 14.03 17.28 4.99
C ALA A 88 15.43 16.89 4.50
N GLY A 89 15.68 16.98 3.18
CA GLY A 89 17.01 16.81 2.59
C GLY A 89 16.94 16.47 1.09
N GLY A 90 17.68 17.08 0.16
CA GLY A 90 18.84 17.94 0.29
C GLY A 90 18.94 18.97 -0.84
N GLY A 91 19.66 20.07 -0.54
CA GLY A 91 20.13 21.00 -1.55
C GLY A 91 21.28 20.36 -2.33
N GLY A 92 21.14 20.21 -3.64
CA GLY A 92 22.23 19.76 -4.49
C GLY A 92 21.77 19.24 -5.84
N VAL A 93 21.93 20.08 -6.87
CA VAL A 93 21.98 19.75 -8.30
C VAL A 93 20.64 19.38 -8.98
N GLY A 94 20.02 20.44 -9.51
CA GLY A 94 19.15 20.49 -10.69
C GLY A 94 18.69 19.18 -11.31
N MET A 95 17.50 18.72 -10.90
CA MET A 95 16.61 17.96 -11.76
C MET A 95 15.39 18.85 -12.04
N THR A 96 15.30 19.33 -13.28
CA THR A 96 14.22 20.17 -13.78
C THR A 96 12.90 19.41 -13.76
N THR A 97 12.07 19.66 -12.74
CA THR A 97 10.64 19.34 -12.79
C THR A 97 9.98 20.22 -13.85
N THR A 98 9.87 19.72 -15.07
CA THR A 98 9.12 20.36 -16.15
C THR A 98 7.62 20.17 -15.89
N MET A 99 7.06 20.99 -15.00
CA MET A 99 5.62 21.24 -14.95
C MET A 99 5.32 22.41 -15.89
N THR A 100 4.75 22.10 -17.04
CA THR A 100 4.17 23.09 -17.96
C THR A 100 2.92 23.71 -17.35
N THR A 101 3.10 24.80 -16.61
CA THR A 101 2.05 25.82 -16.44
C THR A 101 2.68 27.19 -16.61
N THR A 102 2.41 27.79 -17.76
CA THR A 102 2.70 29.17 -18.11
C THR A 102 2.03 30.11 -17.10
N THR A 103 2.80 30.92 -16.36
CA THR A 103 2.50 32.36 -16.11
C THR A 103 3.62 33.05 -15.34
N LYS A 104 3.82 34.32 -15.71
CA LYS A 104 4.89 35.25 -15.32
C LYS A 104 5.07 35.42 -13.81
N SER A 105 6.33 35.39 -13.41
CA SER A 105 6.85 35.91 -12.14
C SER A 105 6.97 37.44 -12.17
N GLN A 106 6.42 38.11 -11.15
CA GLN A 106 6.91 39.40 -10.66
C GLN A 106 6.85 39.45 -9.13
N SER A 107 8.04 39.74 -8.59
CA SER A 107 8.44 40.31 -7.29
C SER A 107 7.44 40.52 -6.15
N SER A 108 7.92 40.09 -4.99
CA SER A 108 7.53 40.35 -3.60
C SER A 108 7.10 41.78 -3.23
N SER A 109 5.96 41.89 -2.56
CA SER A 109 5.75 42.82 -1.44
C SER A 109 4.61 42.35 -0.54
N SER A 110 4.87 42.40 0.77
CA SER A 110 3.99 42.06 1.88
C SER A 110 2.71 42.91 1.94
N SER A 111 1.54 42.29 1.84
CA SER A 111 0.30 42.81 2.43
C SER A 111 -0.76 41.71 2.56
N SER A 112 -1.31 41.59 3.76
CA SER A 112 -2.46 40.77 4.13
C SER A 112 -3.70 41.10 3.30
N SER A 113 -4.07 40.19 2.39
CA SER A 113 -5.40 40.16 1.79
C SER A 113 -5.89 38.72 1.73
N SER A 114 -7.00 38.45 2.41
CA SER A 114 -7.79 37.22 2.39
C SER A 114 -8.46 37.01 1.03
N SER A 115 -7.66 36.82 -0.02
CA SER A 115 -8.15 36.31 -1.29
C SER A 115 -8.22 34.79 -1.17
N SER A 116 -9.44 34.29 -1.24
CA SER A 116 -9.83 32.89 -1.40
C SER A 116 -9.23 32.29 -2.67
N SER A 117 -7.92 32.07 -2.70
CA SER A 117 -7.32 31.08 -3.59
C SER A 117 -7.73 29.73 -3.03
N SER A 118 -8.89 29.26 -3.46
CA SER A 118 -9.32 27.87 -3.37
C SER A 118 -8.29 27.02 -4.11
N SER A 119 -7.17 26.73 -3.45
CA SER A 119 -6.22 25.75 -3.94
C SER A 119 -7.00 24.45 -4.05
N THR A 120 -7.20 24.01 -5.30
CA THR A 120 -7.87 22.79 -5.74
C THR A 120 -7.06 21.56 -5.37
N SER A 121 -6.51 21.51 -4.16
CA SER A 121 -5.82 20.34 -3.65
C SER A 121 -6.88 19.27 -3.43
N SER A 122 -6.72 18.13 -4.11
CA SER A 122 -7.57 16.95 -3.90
C SER A 122 -7.65 16.65 -2.39
N PRO A 123 -8.84 16.33 -1.85
CA PRO A 123 -8.99 15.94 -0.46
C PRO A 123 -8.48 14.52 -0.16
N LEU A 124 -8.07 13.76 -1.18
CA LEU A 124 -7.51 12.42 -1.05
C LEU A 124 -6.08 12.46 -0.50
N ALA A 125 -5.68 11.43 0.23
CA ALA A 125 -4.31 11.21 0.65
C ALA A 125 -3.36 11.23 -0.56
N ALA A 126 -2.27 11.97 -0.39
CA ALA A 126 -1.20 12.03 -1.37
C ALA A 126 -0.03 11.18 -0.87
N GLY A 127 0.48 10.33 -1.76
CA GLY A 127 1.65 9.51 -1.59
C GLY A 127 2.93 10.24 -1.96
N TRP A 128 4.05 9.54 -1.87
CA TRP A 128 5.30 10.00 -2.45
C TRP A 128 5.29 9.71 -3.96
N THR A 129 5.81 10.64 -4.74
CA THR A 129 5.85 10.51 -6.20
C THR A 129 7.28 10.20 -6.65
N PHE A 130 7.45 9.13 -7.41
CA PHE A 130 8.73 8.62 -7.87
C PHE A 130 8.78 8.41 -9.38
N VAL A 131 10.00 8.38 -9.90
CA VAL A 131 10.29 7.83 -11.23
C VAL A 131 10.58 6.34 -11.08
N ALA A 132 9.88 5.50 -11.85
CA ALA A 132 10.08 4.05 -11.80
C ALA A 132 11.46 3.64 -12.36
N THR A 133 12.13 2.76 -11.65
CA THR A 133 13.30 1.98 -12.06
C THR A 133 12.96 0.51 -12.04
N SER A 134 13.70 -0.31 -12.79
CA SER A 134 13.55 -1.76 -12.73
C SER A 134 14.49 -2.31 -11.70
N ILE A 135 14.04 -3.33 -10.98
CA ILE A 135 14.89 -4.10 -10.08
C ILE A 135 14.68 -5.58 -10.34
N HIS A 136 15.71 -6.38 -10.09
CA HIS A 136 15.53 -7.80 -9.93
C HIS A 136 14.83 -8.10 -8.61
N GLY A 137 13.72 -8.82 -8.72
CA GLY A 137 12.95 -9.27 -7.58
C GLY A 137 11.78 -10.10 -8.07
N ASP A 138 11.48 -11.17 -7.34
CA ASP A 138 10.24 -11.89 -7.52
C ASP A 138 9.21 -11.34 -6.53
N GLY A 139 7.98 -11.14 -7.00
CA GLY A 139 6.85 -10.90 -6.13
C GLY A 139 6.34 -9.45 -6.13
N ASP A 140 5.83 -9.02 -4.98
CA ASP A 140 5.20 -7.72 -4.75
C ASP A 140 6.14 -6.75 -4.02
N LYS A 141 7.43 -6.86 -4.30
CA LYS A 141 8.52 -6.46 -3.41
C LYS A 141 9.29 -5.30 -4.04
N ILE A 142 9.00 -4.07 -3.64
CA ILE A 142 9.60 -2.83 -4.18
C ILE A 142 10.83 -2.39 -3.39
N THR A 143 11.69 -1.57 -4.00
CA THR A 143 12.76 -0.85 -3.31
C THR A 143 12.40 0.62 -3.18
N LEU A 144 12.73 1.20 -2.04
CA LEU A 144 12.45 2.60 -1.75
C LEU A 144 13.72 3.36 -1.34
N PRO A 145 13.73 4.70 -1.43
CA PRO A 145 14.79 5.52 -0.87
C PRO A 145 14.88 5.45 0.67
N PRO A 146 16.08 5.53 1.26
CA PRO A 146 16.28 5.57 2.72
C PRO A 146 15.48 6.67 3.44
N SER A 147 15.27 7.83 2.81
CA SER A 147 14.52 8.95 3.40
C SER A 147 13.06 8.59 3.76
N ILE A 148 12.47 7.64 3.03
CA ILE A 148 11.12 7.16 3.32
C ILE A 148 11.10 6.35 4.62
N LEU A 149 12.15 5.58 4.88
CA LEU A 149 12.26 4.79 6.11
C LEU A 149 12.20 5.71 7.33
N GLU A 150 12.94 6.82 7.28
CA GLU A 150 12.92 7.85 8.32
C GLU A 150 11.52 8.43 8.48
N SER A 151 10.86 8.77 7.38
CA SER A 151 9.49 9.32 7.39
C SER A 151 8.47 8.36 8.00
N LEU A 152 8.58 7.06 7.68
CA LEU A 152 7.72 6.00 8.22
C LEU A 152 7.89 5.82 9.73
N PHE A 153 9.14 5.90 10.23
CA PHE A 153 9.41 5.75 11.66
C PHE A 153 9.18 7.03 12.47
N MET A 154 9.44 8.21 11.90
CA MET A 154 9.23 9.49 12.59
C MET A 154 7.75 9.89 12.68
N GLY A 155 6.90 9.40 11.77
CA GLY A 155 5.46 9.63 11.81
C GLY A 155 4.71 8.82 12.86
N GLY A 156 5.34 7.81 13.47
CA GLY A 156 4.69 6.79 14.32
C GLY A 156 4.26 7.25 15.72
N ASP A 157 4.70 8.42 16.20
CA ASP A 157 4.38 8.86 17.57
C ASP A 157 2.97 9.43 17.73
N ASN A 158 2.30 9.77 16.62
CA ASN A 158 0.94 10.31 16.68
C ASN A 158 -0.10 9.28 16.26
N ASN A 159 -0.64 8.62 17.29
CA ASN A 159 -2.09 8.57 17.49
C ASN A 159 -2.88 7.45 16.79
N ASN A 160 -2.66 6.19 17.19
CA ASN A 160 -3.73 5.34 17.76
C ASN A 160 -3.11 4.03 18.26
N GLY A 161 -3.15 3.78 19.57
CA GLY A 161 -2.55 2.62 20.25
C GLY A 161 -3.24 1.28 19.96
N ASN A 162 -3.58 0.99 18.71
CA ASN A 162 -4.05 -0.33 18.30
C ASN A 162 -2.84 -1.24 18.06
N ASN A 163 -2.84 -2.39 18.74
CA ASN A 163 -1.82 -3.44 18.79
C ASN A 163 -1.47 -4.13 17.43
N ASN A 164 -1.62 -3.43 16.30
CA ASN A 164 -1.32 -3.94 14.96
C ASN A 164 0.16 -3.75 14.56
N SER A 165 1.07 -3.47 15.50
CA SER A 165 2.52 -3.29 15.25
C SER A 165 3.22 -4.50 14.63
N ASN A 166 2.53 -5.63 14.49
CA ASN A 166 3.07 -6.85 13.88
C ASN A 166 2.64 -7.05 12.41
N ARG A 167 1.88 -6.12 11.82
CA ARG A 167 1.50 -6.22 10.41
C ARG A 167 2.62 -5.64 9.53
N PRO A 168 2.98 -6.32 8.43
CA PRO A 168 3.92 -5.76 7.46
C PRO A 168 3.34 -4.47 6.87
N ILE A 169 4.20 -3.47 6.68
CA ILE A 169 3.82 -2.24 5.99
C ILE A 169 3.62 -2.57 4.51
N ALA A 170 2.42 -2.32 4.01
CA ALA A 170 2.09 -2.42 2.60
C ALA A 170 2.03 -1.02 1.96
N PHE A 171 2.09 -0.98 0.65
CA PHE A 171 2.05 0.24 -0.13
C PHE A 171 1.11 0.06 -1.31
N ARG A 172 0.27 1.05 -1.57
CA ARG A 172 -0.40 1.20 -2.86
C ARG A 172 0.58 1.86 -3.82
N VAL A 173 0.84 1.18 -4.92
CA VAL A 173 1.75 1.63 -5.99
C VAL A 173 0.88 1.90 -7.22
N GLY A 174 0.72 3.17 -7.59
CA GLY A 174 -0.18 3.57 -8.66
C GLY A 174 0.44 4.57 -9.62
N VAL A 175 0.16 4.42 -10.92
CA VAL A 175 0.56 5.40 -11.93
C VAL A 175 -0.48 6.52 -11.97
N ILE A 176 -0.06 7.74 -11.64
CA ILE A 176 -0.97 8.88 -11.55
C ILE A 176 -1.48 9.24 -12.95
N ASN A 177 -2.79 9.45 -13.06
CA ASN A 177 -3.38 10.01 -14.27
C ASN A 177 -3.06 11.53 -14.36
N PRO A 178 -2.30 12.00 -15.35
CA PRO A 178 -1.92 13.42 -15.45
C PRO A 178 -3.12 14.34 -15.75
N GLU A 179 -4.22 13.79 -16.27
CA GLU A 179 -5.46 14.52 -16.57
C GLU A 179 -6.44 14.54 -15.39
N TYR A 180 -6.05 13.98 -14.24
CA TYR A 180 -6.94 13.83 -13.10
C TYR A 180 -7.31 15.18 -12.47
N VAL A 181 -8.62 15.41 -12.32
CA VAL A 181 -9.18 16.58 -11.63
C VAL A 181 -10.26 16.11 -10.65
N TYR A 182 -10.06 16.33 -9.36
CA TYR A 182 -11.04 15.93 -8.37
C TYR A 182 -12.29 16.85 -8.39
N PRO A 183 -13.52 16.30 -8.29
CA PRO A 183 -13.89 14.89 -8.40
C PRO A 183 -14.06 14.46 -9.88
N SER A 184 -13.44 13.34 -10.26
CA SER A 184 -13.47 12.81 -11.64
C SER A 184 -14.53 11.73 -11.85
N SER A 185 -14.90 10.99 -10.83
CA SER A 185 -15.85 9.88 -10.91
C SER A 185 -17.30 10.32 -10.73
N ASP A 186 -18.23 9.59 -11.32
CA ASP A 186 -19.66 9.83 -11.15
C ASP A 186 -20.13 9.43 -9.74
N GLY A 187 -19.56 8.38 -9.17
CA GLY A 187 -19.82 7.97 -7.79
C GLY A 187 -19.48 9.07 -6.80
N MET A 188 -18.27 9.65 -6.89
CA MET A 188 -17.86 10.75 -6.01
C MET A 188 -18.68 12.02 -6.23
N ARG A 189 -18.98 12.38 -7.49
CA ARG A 189 -19.88 13.51 -7.79
C ARG A 189 -21.28 13.31 -7.19
N GLY A 190 -21.82 12.11 -7.30
CA GLY A 190 -23.10 11.72 -6.71
C GLY A 190 -23.08 11.89 -5.20
N TYR A 191 -22.06 11.35 -4.53
CA TYR A 191 -21.87 11.48 -3.08
C TYR A 191 -21.78 12.94 -2.63
N ILE A 192 -20.94 13.77 -3.29
CA ILE A 192 -20.81 15.20 -2.98
C ILE A 192 -22.16 15.93 -3.11
N ASN A 193 -22.97 15.60 -4.13
CA ASN A 193 -24.30 16.20 -4.29
C ASN A 193 -25.26 15.81 -3.16
N VAL A 194 -25.21 14.57 -2.67
CA VAL A 194 -26.01 14.12 -1.52
C VAL A 194 -25.64 14.91 -0.26
N VAL A 195 -24.33 15.02 0.03
CA VAL A 195 -23.83 15.80 1.16
C VAL A 195 -24.19 17.28 1.03
N ARG A 196 -24.11 17.84 -0.19
CA ARG A 196 -24.52 19.22 -0.45
C ARG A 196 -25.98 19.45 -0.13
N LEU A 197 -26.88 18.62 -0.66
CA LEU A 197 -28.32 18.72 -0.41
C LEU A 197 -28.66 18.57 1.08
N ARG A 198 -27.96 17.68 1.80
CA ARG A 198 -28.11 17.53 3.26
C ARG A 198 -27.72 18.82 4.00
N ASN A 199 -26.59 19.42 3.63
CA ASN A 199 -26.13 20.66 4.23
C ASN A 199 -27.03 21.86 3.88
N GLU A 200 -27.53 21.94 2.65
CA GLU A 200 -28.52 22.95 2.26
C GLU A 200 -29.77 22.88 3.16
N ARG A 201 -30.28 21.66 3.44
CA ARG A 201 -31.41 21.46 4.36
C ARG A 201 -31.08 21.87 5.80
N ARG A 202 -29.87 21.57 6.31
CA ARG A 202 -29.43 21.99 7.66
C ARG A 202 -29.35 23.51 7.79
N VAL A 203 -28.73 24.15 6.80
CA VAL A 203 -28.56 25.61 6.74
C VAL A 203 -29.90 26.35 6.61
N LEU A 204 -30.86 25.78 5.88
CA LEU A 204 -32.23 26.32 5.82
C LEU A 204 -32.94 26.19 7.18
N ARG A 205 -32.84 25.04 7.85
CA ARG A 205 -33.43 24.83 9.19
C ARG A 205 -32.86 25.82 10.23
N GLU A 206 -31.54 25.98 10.28
CA GLU A 206 -30.87 26.92 11.19
C GLU A 206 -31.30 28.38 10.97
N ASN A 207 -31.51 28.79 9.72
CA ASN A 207 -31.98 30.14 9.39
C ASN A 207 -33.41 30.42 9.84
N VAL A 208 -34.31 29.43 9.72
CA VAL A 208 -35.72 29.58 10.14
C VAL A 208 -35.79 29.78 11.65
N ILE A 209 -35.00 29.03 12.41
CA ILE A 209 -34.95 29.14 13.88
C ILE A 209 -34.37 30.49 14.33
N GLY A 210 -33.33 30.97 13.65
CA GLY A 210 -32.67 32.24 14.00
C GLY A 210 -33.53 33.51 13.81
N ASP A 211 -34.52 33.48 12.91
CA ASP A 211 -35.41 34.64 12.66
C ASP A 211 -36.56 34.73 13.67
N VAL A 212 -37.04 33.58 14.16
CA VAL A 212 -38.08 33.51 15.19
C VAL A 212 -37.53 33.93 16.56
N GLY A 213 -36.29 33.55 16.89
CA GLY A 213 -35.64 33.86 18.17
C GLY A 213 -35.42 35.36 18.44
N ASN A 214 -35.44 36.22 17.41
CA ASN A 214 -35.25 37.66 17.57
C ASN A 214 -36.58 38.45 17.65
N THR A 215 -37.72 37.77 17.52
CA THR A 215 -39.06 38.39 17.55
C THR A 215 -39.80 38.14 18.88
N ILE A 216 -39.23 37.34 19.79
CA ILE A 216 -39.85 37.03 21.08
C ILE A 216 -39.27 37.94 22.16
N THR A 217 -39.75 39.18 22.18
CA THR A 217 -39.88 39.92 23.44
C THR A 217 -41.23 39.56 24.04
N ASN A 218 -41.19 38.91 25.21
CA ASN A 218 -42.27 38.80 26.20
C ASN A 218 -43.66 38.45 25.67
N GLU A 219 -44.13 37.21 25.90
CA GLU A 219 -45.32 36.95 26.73
C GLU A 219 -45.61 35.44 26.78
N ASN A 220 -45.76 34.93 28.01
CA ASN A 220 -46.34 33.66 28.44
C ASN A 220 -45.60 32.35 28.18
N GLU A 221 -44.85 31.98 29.21
CA GLU A 221 -44.72 30.61 29.73
C GLU A 221 -46.10 29.92 29.80
N ASN A 222 -46.23 28.76 29.13
CA ASN A 222 -47.12 27.62 29.41
C ASN A 222 -47.53 26.97 28.08
N ASP A 223 -46.66 26.13 27.52
CA ASP A 223 -47.15 25.06 26.66
C ASP A 223 -46.27 23.82 26.87
N GLU A 224 -46.72 23.00 27.80
CA GLU A 224 -46.23 21.64 28.00
C GLU A 224 -46.89 20.76 26.94
N GLY A 225 -46.09 20.19 26.04
CA GLY A 225 -46.48 19.00 25.29
C GLY A 225 -46.48 19.19 23.79
N ASP A 226 -45.40 18.78 23.15
CA ASP A 226 -45.47 17.74 22.11
C ASP A 226 -44.04 17.23 21.82
N ASP A 227 -43.56 16.28 22.63
CA ASP A 227 -42.29 15.56 22.43
C ASP A 227 -42.47 14.48 21.33
N GLY A 228 -43.04 14.87 20.19
CA GLY A 228 -43.43 13.97 19.10
C GLY A 228 -42.27 13.60 18.18
N ASP A 229 -41.73 12.40 18.39
CA ASP A 229 -41.28 11.44 17.38
C ASP A 229 -40.34 11.96 16.25
N ASP A 230 -39.12 12.36 16.60
CA ASP A 230 -37.96 12.42 15.69
C ASP A 230 -37.12 11.11 15.76
N GLU A 231 -37.75 9.95 15.98
CA GLU A 231 -37.05 8.65 16.18
C GLU A 231 -36.60 7.94 14.88
N ASP A 232 -36.96 8.45 13.70
CA ASP A 232 -36.68 7.78 12.41
C ASP A 232 -35.30 8.11 11.78
N GLU A 233 -34.46 8.96 12.40
CA GLU A 233 -33.17 9.39 11.80
C GLU A 233 -32.01 8.37 12.05
N TYR A 234 -32.22 7.30 12.82
CA TYR A 234 -31.13 6.42 13.28
C TYR A 234 -30.79 5.20 12.39
N GLU A 235 -31.61 4.81 11.41
CA GLU A 235 -31.36 3.56 10.65
C GLU A 235 -30.43 3.68 9.42
N HIS A 236 -29.98 4.88 9.03
CA HIS A 236 -29.24 5.08 7.77
C HIS A 236 -27.73 5.36 7.90
N GLU A 237 -27.16 5.42 9.12
CA GLU A 237 -25.74 5.79 9.29
C GLU A 237 -24.77 4.70 8.75
N TYR A 238 -25.14 3.42 8.82
CA TYR A 238 -24.26 2.32 8.39
C TYR A 238 -24.12 2.22 6.86
N ASP A 239 -25.16 2.55 6.11
CA ASP A 239 -25.12 2.54 4.64
C ASP A 239 -24.25 3.68 4.09
N GLU A 240 -24.16 4.80 4.82
CA GLU A 240 -23.40 5.96 4.34
C GLU A 240 -21.90 5.66 4.20
N ALA A 241 -21.32 4.89 5.13
CA ALA A 241 -19.91 4.51 5.06
C ALA A 241 -19.61 3.59 3.85
N GLY A 242 -20.56 2.71 3.50
CA GLY A 242 -20.45 1.86 2.31
C GLY A 242 -20.52 2.67 1.02
N VAL A 243 -21.51 3.56 0.89
CA VAL A 243 -21.65 4.44 -0.28
C VAL A 243 -20.44 5.36 -0.44
N ALA A 244 -19.93 5.88 0.67
CA ALA A 244 -18.70 6.66 0.74
C ALA A 244 -17.47 5.89 0.24
N LEU A 245 -17.34 4.63 0.68
CA LEU A 245 -16.25 3.74 0.28
C LEU A 245 -16.33 3.42 -1.22
N ASP A 246 -17.50 3.07 -1.72
CA ASP A 246 -17.72 2.78 -3.14
C ASP A 246 -17.40 4.00 -4.00
N ALA A 247 -17.86 5.19 -3.60
CA ALA A 247 -17.52 6.44 -4.26
C ALA A 247 -16.01 6.74 -4.23
N TYR A 248 -15.34 6.43 -3.11
CA TYR A 248 -13.89 6.56 -2.99
C TYR A 248 -13.14 5.61 -3.93
N LEU A 249 -13.53 4.34 -3.99
CA LEU A 249 -12.91 3.34 -4.87
C LEU A 249 -13.14 3.69 -6.35
N ASP A 250 -14.33 4.17 -6.71
CA ASP A 250 -14.63 4.71 -8.04
C ASP A 250 -13.72 5.91 -8.36
N GLU A 251 -13.53 6.84 -7.42
CA GLU A 251 -12.61 7.97 -7.58
C GLU A 251 -11.16 7.54 -7.75
N LEU A 252 -10.70 6.50 -7.04
CA LEU A 252 -9.34 5.96 -7.22
C LEU A 252 -9.12 5.40 -8.62
N ALA A 253 -10.12 4.77 -9.23
CA ALA A 253 -10.05 4.30 -10.61
C ALA A 253 -9.93 5.44 -11.64
N HIS A 254 -10.26 6.68 -11.24
CA HIS A 254 -10.02 7.88 -12.03
C HIS A 254 -8.69 8.58 -11.69
N LYS A 255 -8.25 8.51 -10.42
CA LYS A 255 -6.96 9.06 -9.95
C LYS A 255 -5.77 8.33 -10.59
N TYR A 256 -5.86 7.00 -10.70
CA TYR A 256 -4.80 6.15 -11.23
C TYR A 256 -5.16 5.59 -12.59
N ILE A 257 -4.19 5.54 -13.51
CA ILE A 257 -4.32 4.77 -14.75
C ILE A 257 -4.37 3.27 -14.40
N SER A 258 -3.44 2.87 -13.53
CA SER A 258 -3.37 1.54 -12.94
C SER A 258 -2.75 1.65 -11.55
N TYR A 259 -3.15 0.76 -10.65
CA TYR A 259 -2.50 0.62 -9.36
C TYR A 259 -2.56 -0.82 -8.88
N THR A 260 -1.57 -1.20 -8.08
CA THR A 260 -1.46 -2.49 -7.39
C THR A 260 -0.92 -2.24 -5.98
N HIS A 261 -0.67 -3.30 -5.23
CA HIS A 261 -0.10 -3.25 -3.90
C HIS A 261 1.23 -3.98 -3.85
N GLY A 262 2.08 -3.55 -2.93
CA GLY A 262 3.35 -4.19 -2.66
C GLY A 262 3.86 -3.95 -1.26
N THR A 263 4.98 -4.57 -0.94
CA THR A 263 5.76 -4.39 0.29
C THR A 263 7.18 -4.02 -0.06
N VAL A 264 7.95 -3.55 0.92
CA VAL A 264 9.32 -3.12 0.70
C VAL A 264 10.28 -4.26 0.99
N VAL A 265 11.20 -4.51 0.06
CA VAL A 265 12.34 -5.41 0.27
C VAL A 265 13.41 -4.71 1.07
N GLU A 266 13.80 -3.54 0.61
CA GLU A 266 14.95 -2.81 1.10
C GLU A 266 14.83 -1.32 0.75
N PHE A 267 15.57 -0.52 1.53
CA PHE A 267 15.61 0.93 1.38
C PHE A 267 16.95 1.34 0.78
N THR A 268 17.19 0.97 -0.49
CA THR A 268 18.47 1.11 -1.19
C THR A 268 18.37 1.96 -2.46
N GLU A 269 17.16 2.40 -2.81
CA GLU A 269 16.92 3.12 -4.06
C GLU A 269 17.43 4.57 -3.99
N GLU A 270 17.75 5.16 -5.14
CA GLU A 270 18.12 6.57 -5.25
C GLU A 270 16.92 7.47 -4.89
N GLU A 271 17.17 8.58 -4.20
CA GLU A 271 16.16 9.58 -3.88
C GLU A 271 15.37 10.03 -5.13
N GLY A 272 14.05 10.06 -5.03
CA GLY A 272 13.17 10.38 -6.17
C GLY A 272 12.91 9.22 -7.13
N ARG A 273 13.41 8.01 -6.85
CA ARG A 273 13.14 6.79 -7.63
C ARG A 273 12.48 5.70 -6.80
N VAL A 274 11.82 4.77 -7.49
CA VAL A 274 11.24 3.55 -6.90
C VAL A 274 11.60 2.37 -7.78
N GLY A 275 12.24 1.35 -7.20
CA GLY A 275 12.51 0.12 -7.93
C GLY A 275 11.31 -0.79 -7.92
N LEU A 276 10.83 -1.10 -9.12
CA LEU A 276 9.68 -1.97 -9.35
C LEU A 276 10.14 -3.32 -9.89
N PRO A 277 9.71 -4.45 -9.27
CA PRO A 277 9.95 -5.77 -9.84
C PRO A 277 9.08 -5.98 -11.09
N GLU A 278 9.48 -6.92 -11.95
CA GLU A 278 8.81 -7.20 -13.24
C GLU A 278 7.31 -7.46 -13.08
N SER A 279 6.91 -8.17 -12.02
CA SER A 279 5.51 -8.45 -11.70
C SER A 279 4.68 -7.20 -11.42
N ILE A 280 5.21 -6.24 -10.66
CA ILE A 280 4.51 -4.98 -10.39
C ILE A 280 4.50 -4.10 -11.64
N SER A 281 5.63 -3.97 -12.34
CA SER A 281 5.67 -3.18 -13.59
C SER A 281 4.72 -3.72 -14.64
N ASN A 282 4.61 -5.03 -14.80
CA ASN A 282 3.64 -5.65 -15.71
C ASN A 282 2.20 -5.40 -15.28
N ALA A 283 1.88 -5.50 -13.99
CA ALA A 283 0.54 -5.21 -13.47
C ALA A 283 0.14 -3.74 -13.72
N LEU A 284 1.10 -2.82 -13.61
CA LEU A 284 0.88 -1.41 -13.93
C LEU A 284 0.73 -1.19 -15.45
N LEU A 285 1.66 -1.70 -16.27
CA LEU A 285 1.72 -1.48 -17.73
C LEU A 285 0.62 -2.17 -18.52
N ARG A 286 0.17 -3.34 -18.07
CA ARG A 286 -0.78 -4.19 -18.78
C ARG A 286 -1.90 -4.62 -17.83
N PRO A 287 -2.74 -3.68 -17.37
CA PRO A 287 -3.87 -4.03 -16.54
C PRO A 287 -4.80 -4.96 -17.33
N ASN A 288 -5.03 -6.17 -16.81
CA ASN A 288 -6.03 -7.08 -17.36
C ASN A 288 -7.43 -6.68 -16.88
N ASN A 289 -8.48 -7.22 -17.52
CA ASN A 289 -9.89 -6.99 -17.19
C ASN A 289 -10.30 -7.20 -15.72
N LEU A 290 -9.49 -7.87 -14.91
CA LEU A 290 -9.72 -8.09 -13.47
C LEU A 290 -9.02 -7.05 -12.59
N SER A 291 -8.18 -6.19 -13.15
CA SER A 291 -7.44 -5.15 -12.44
C SER A 291 -8.37 -4.17 -11.74
N LEU A 292 -7.87 -3.56 -10.66
CA LEU A 292 -8.65 -2.63 -9.84
C LEU A 292 -9.09 -1.36 -10.57
N THR A 293 -8.38 -0.95 -11.62
CA THR A 293 -8.71 0.23 -12.43
C THR A 293 -9.46 -0.10 -13.72
N CYS A 294 -9.82 -1.37 -13.96
CA CYS A 294 -10.52 -1.73 -15.19
C CYS A 294 -11.92 -1.12 -15.20
N ARG A 295 -12.00 0.00 -15.94
CA ARG A 295 -13.19 0.77 -16.21
C ARG A 295 -14.27 -0.16 -16.74
N GLY A 296 -15.24 -0.48 -15.89
CA GLY A 296 -16.30 -1.42 -16.22
C GLY A 296 -17.04 -0.99 -17.47
N LYS A 297 -17.05 -1.88 -18.48
CA LYS A 297 -18.14 -2.40 -19.34
C LYS A 297 -19.42 -1.58 -19.64
N GLY A 298 -19.61 -0.36 -19.15
CA GLY A 298 -20.85 0.43 -19.28
C GLY A 298 -20.80 1.56 -20.32
N GLY A 299 -19.63 1.88 -20.88
CA GLY A 299 -19.49 2.85 -21.96
C GLY A 299 -19.59 2.17 -23.31
N ASN A 300 -20.78 2.17 -23.92
CA ASN A 300 -20.99 1.67 -25.28
C ASN A 300 -19.99 2.28 -26.26
N GLY A 301 -18.98 1.49 -26.64
CA GLY A 301 -18.41 1.49 -27.98
C GLY A 301 -17.65 2.76 -28.40
N SER A 302 -16.65 3.19 -27.63
CA SER A 302 -15.49 3.78 -28.29
C SER A 302 -14.23 3.02 -27.91
N VAL A 303 -13.73 2.30 -28.91
CA VAL A 303 -12.38 1.76 -29.05
C VAL A 303 -11.41 2.94 -29.24
N ASP A 304 -11.60 4.03 -28.49
CA ASP A 304 -10.76 5.22 -28.58
C ASP A 304 -9.51 4.99 -27.74
N GLY A 305 -8.64 4.17 -28.33
CA GLY A 305 -7.29 3.90 -27.90
C GLY A 305 -7.26 3.11 -26.60
N ASP A 306 -6.67 1.91 -26.66
CA ASP A 306 -5.69 1.58 -25.63
C ASP A 306 -4.85 2.84 -25.43
N LYS A 307 -5.10 3.61 -24.36
CA LYS A 307 -4.15 4.62 -23.91
C LYS A 307 -2.94 3.80 -23.51
N ILE A 308 -2.10 3.49 -24.49
CA ILE A 308 -0.87 2.72 -24.31
C ILE A 308 -0.10 3.50 -23.26
N MET A 309 0.02 2.92 -22.07
CA MET A 309 0.70 3.60 -20.99
C MET A 309 2.15 3.84 -21.45
N PRO A 310 2.65 5.09 -21.38
CA PRO A 310 4.03 5.38 -21.73
C PRO A 310 4.94 4.45 -20.93
N SER A 311 5.77 3.70 -21.63
CA SER A 311 6.69 2.75 -21.02
C SER A 311 8.11 3.09 -21.42
N ARG A 312 9.01 2.92 -20.46
CA ARG A 312 10.44 3.09 -20.63
C ARG A 312 11.10 1.76 -20.39
N ARG A 313 11.82 1.26 -21.39
CA ARG A 313 12.69 0.11 -21.21
C ARG A 313 13.90 0.54 -20.39
N THR A 314 14.10 -0.09 -19.25
CA THR A 314 15.24 0.21 -18.38
C THR A 314 16.53 -0.34 -18.97
N VAL A 315 17.62 0.40 -18.77
CA VAL A 315 18.97 0.02 -19.18
C VAL A 315 19.74 -0.32 -17.92
N ASP A 316 20.53 -1.39 -17.94
CA ASP A 316 21.44 -1.70 -16.85
C ASP A 316 22.50 -0.58 -16.76
N PRO A 317 22.57 0.19 -15.67
CA PRO A 317 23.57 1.23 -15.52
C PRO A 317 25.01 0.69 -15.57
N ALA A 318 25.22 -0.60 -15.25
CA ALA A 318 26.53 -1.22 -15.43
C ALA A 318 26.91 -1.32 -16.92
N ALA A 319 25.95 -1.50 -17.81
CA ALA A 319 26.20 -1.52 -19.26
C ALA A 319 26.58 -0.14 -19.80
N THR A 320 25.99 0.95 -19.27
CA THR A 320 26.34 2.31 -19.69
C THR A 320 27.76 2.73 -19.30
N ILE A 321 28.35 2.14 -18.26
CA ILE A 321 29.74 2.43 -17.85
C ILE A 321 30.74 1.72 -18.78
N ALA A 322 30.43 0.50 -19.21
CA ALA A 322 31.29 -0.27 -20.10
C ALA A 322 31.49 0.39 -21.48
N ASP A 323 30.46 1.07 -22.01
CA ASP A 323 30.55 1.77 -23.29
C ASP A 323 31.30 3.12 -23.19
N ALA A 324 31.37 3.72 -21.99
CA ALA A 324 32.08 4.98 -21.78
C ALA A 324 33.61 4.80 -21.72
N ASP A 325 34.09 3.67 -21.18
CA ASP A 325 35.52 3.39 -21.06
C ASP A 325 36.17 2.92 -22.38
N VAL A 326 35.38 2.39 -23.33
CA VAL A 326 35.89 1.97 -24.65
C VAL A 326 36.12 3.16 -25.60
N ALA A 327 35.55 4.34 -25.30
CA ALA A 327 35.64 5.50 -26.18
C ALA A 327 36.85 6.43 -25.93
N VAL A 328 37.75 6.13 -24.97
CA VAL A 328 38.81 7.06 -24.53
C VAL A 328 40.25 6.57 -24.79
N GLY A 329 40.47 5.49 -25.53
CA GLY A 329 41.86 5.06 -25.78
C GLY A 329 42.09 4.22 -27.02
N GLU A 330 42.31 4.87 -28.16
CA GLU A 330 43.22 4.38 -29.21
C GLU A 330 43.53 5.51 -30.23
N ASP A 331 44.30 6.50 -29.80
CA ASP A 331 45.23 7.18 -30.70
C ASP A 331 46.50 6.31 -30.76
N VAL A 332 46.49 5.26 -31.58
CA VAL A 332 47.69 4.48 -31.91
C VAL A 332 47.98 4.66 -33.40
N ASP A 333 48.95 5.52 -33.64
CA ASP A 333 49.63 5.68 -34.92
C ASP A 333 50.41 4.43 -35.32
N GLU A 334 50.53 4.28 -36.64
CA GLU A 334 51.57 3.58 -37.40
C GLU A 334 51.55 2.03 -37.56
N GLU A 335 51.21 1.67 -38.81
CA GLU A 335 51.93 0.75 -39.70
C GLU A 335 52.33 -0.62 -39.16
N THR A 336 51.54 -1.65 -39.49
CA THR A 336 52.14 -2.94 -39.84
C THR A 336 51.31 -3.72 -40.86
N ASP A 337 51.97 -4.05 -41.95
CA ASP A 337 51.53 -4.86 -43.08
C ASP A 337 51.02 -6.27 -42.70
N GLY A 338 49.97 -6.69 -43.40
CA GLY A 338 49.88 -8.02 -43.99
C GLY A 338 49.56 -9.21 -43.07
N ASN A 339 48.28 -9.54 -42.93
CA ASN A 339 47.79 -10.87 -43.35
C ASN A 339 46.26 -10.96 -43.34
N ASP A 340 45.73 -11.25 -44.52
CA ASP A 340 44.33 -11.57 -44.82
C ASP A 340 43.98 -12.95 -44.24
N VAL A 341 43.40 -12.98 -43.04
CA VAL A 341 42.71 -14.16 -42.49
C VAL A 341 41.24 -13.82 -42.33
N LYS A 342 40.51 -14.10 -43.40
CA LYS A 342 39.06 -14.04 -43.52
C LYS A 342 38.41 -15.10 -42.61
N LEU A 343 38.25 -14.78 -41.33
CA LEU A 343 37.45 -15.58 -40.40
C LEU A 343 35.96 -15.30 -40.65
N VAL A 344 35.32 -16.27 -41.30
CA VAL A 344 33.87 -16.38 -41.45
C VAL A 344 33.26 -16.62 -40.06
N PRO A 345 32.31 -15.79 -39.57
CA PRO A 345 31.60 -16.08 -38.34
C PRO A 345 30.54 -17.14 -38.64
N ASP A 346 30.85 -18.40 -38.40
CA ASP A 346 29.86 -19.48 -38.45
C ASP A 346 28.80 -19.25 -37.37
N GLY A 347 27.62 -18.85 -37.84
CA GLY A 347 26.41 -18.75 -37.07
C GLY A 347 25.95 -20.14 -36.61
N ARG A 348 26.19 -20.44 -35.33
CA ARG A 348 25.44 -21.42 -34.53
C ARG A 348 25.70 -21.17 -33.05
N ARG A 349 25.20 -20.03 -32.55
CA ARG A 349 25.00 -19.86 -31.10
C ARG A 349 23.78 -20.68 -30.70
N SER A 350 24.04 -21.73 -29.94
CA SER A 350 23.03 -22.58 -29.33
C SER A 350 22.15 -21.75 -28.41
N ALA A 351 20.82 -21.91 -28.51
CA ALA A 351 19.79 -21.14 -27.78
C ALA A 351 19.70 -21.47 -26.27
N ASN A 352 20.82 -21.79 -25.64
CA ASN A 352 20.96 -21.88 -24.18
C ASN A 352 21.81 -20.70 -23.69
N GLU A 353 21.35 -19.47 -23.98
CA GLU A 353 21.85 -18.26 -23.31
C GLU A 353 21.42 -18.30 -21.85
N PHE A 354 22.33 -18.86 -21.06
CA PHE A 354 22.28 -18.98 -19.61
C PHE A 354 22.71 -17.62 -19.03
N ASP A 355 21.74 -16.85 -18.52
CA ASP A 355 21.83 -15.89 -17.39
C ASP A 355 23.15 -15.08 -17.22
N GLY A 356 23.77 -14.65 -18.33
CA GLY A 356 25.14 -14.12 -18.35
C GLY A 356 25.27 -12.62 -18.06
N GLY A 357 24.18 -11.94 -17.70
CA GLY A 357 24.16 -10.48 -17.48
C GLY A 357 23.87 -10.05 -16.05
N ARG A 358 23.62 -10.97 -15.12
CA ARG A 358 23.32 -10.61 -13.73
C ARG A 358 24.61 -10.30 -12.98
N THR A 359 24.95 -9.03 -12.84
CA THR A 359 25.98 -8.57 -11.91
C THR A 359 25.62 -9.04 -10.50
N THR A 360 26.37 -10.02 -10.00
CA THR A 360 26.12 -10.67 -8.70
C THR A 360 26.49 -9.69 -7.59
N GLY A 361 25.50 -9.17 -6.86
CA GLY A 361 25.74 -8.40 -5.63
C GLY A 361 25.12 -6.99 -5.57
N HIS A 362 24.54 -6.49 -6.66
CA HIS A 362 23.58 -5.38 -6.61
C HIS A 362 22.19 -5.92 -6.96
N PRO A 363 21.08 -5.31 -6.48
CA PRO A 363 19.75 -5.51 -7.05
C PRO A 363 19.78 -4.97 -8.48
N ALA A 364 20.43 -5.71 -9.37
CA ALA A 364 20.76 -5.25 -10.70
C ALA A 364 19.46 -5.00 -11.47
N TYR A 365 19.48 -3.95 -12.28
CA TYR A 365 18.33 -3.47 -13.02
C TYR A 365 17.87 -4.54 -14.00
N GLY A 366 16.58 -4.89 -13.95
CA GLY A 366 16.02 -5.80 -14.96
C GLY A 366 15.90 -5.12 -16.32
N LEU A 367 16.10 -5.85 -17.41
CA LEU A 367 15.88 -5.38 -18.78
C LEU A 367 14.41 -5.55 -19.20
N PHE A 368 13.48 -4.93 -18.47
CA PHE A 368 12.04 -4.94 -18.75
C PHE A 368 11.46 -3.52 -18.79
N ASP A 369 10.23 -3.39 -19.24
CA ASP A 369 9.56 -2.10 -19.36
C ASP A 369 9.01 -1.67 -18.00
N VAL A 370 9.18 -0.39 -17.65
CA VAL A 370 8.56 0.25 -16.48
C VAL A 370 7.71 1.44 -16.93
N PRO A 371 6.74 1.90 -16.12
CA PRO A 371 5.98 3.12 -16.44
C PRO A 371 6.89 4.34 -16.61
N ASP A 372 6.72 5.11 -17.69
CA ASP A 372 7.40 6.39 -17.93
C ASP A 372 6.61 7.59 -17.37
N LEU A 373 5.64 7.30 -16.50
CA LEU A 373 4.84 8.28 -15.79
C LEU A 373 5.17 8.24 -14.29
N PRO A 374 4.92 9.34 -13.56
CA PRO A 374 5.14 9.36 -12.13
C PRO A 374 4.33 8.29 -11.39
N VAL A 375 5.02 7.51 -10.56
CA VAL A 375 4.43 6.48 -9.71
C VAL A 375 4.23 7.04 -8.32
N GLU A 376 2.99 7.04 -7.85
CA GLU A 376 2.64 7.35 -6.46
C GLU A 376 2.76 6.09 -5.61
N VAL A 377 3.50 6.20 -4.51
CA VAL A 377 3.62 5.17 -3.49
C VAL A 377 2.98 5.72 -2.21
N LEU A 378 1.86 5.11 -1.81
CA LEU A 378 1.12 5.50 -0.60
C LEU A 378 1.19 4.38 0.44
N PRO A 379 1.65 4.65 1.68
CA PRO A 379 1.69 3.64 2.73
C PRO A 379 0.27 3.24 3.16
N ILE A 380 0.09 1.93 3.36
CA ILE A 380 -1.13 1.30 3.85
C ILE A 380 -0.80 0.44 5.07
N TYR A 381 -1.32 0.85 6.22
CA TYR A 381 -1.08 0.19 7.51
C TYR A 381 -2.11 -0.89 7.87
N SER A 382 -3.22 -0.97 7.14
CA SER A 382 -4.35 -1.83 7.50
C SER A 382 -4.94 -2.58 6.31
N LEU A 383 -4.09 -3.26 5.52
CA LEU A 383 -4.61 -4.27 4.60
C LEU A 383 -5.23 -5.43 5.41
N PRO A 384 -6.45 -5.87 5.05
CA PRO A 384 -7.08 -6.99 5.72
C PRO A 384 -6.29 -8.28 5.48
N PRO A 385 -6.24 -9.20 6.47
CA PRO A 385 -5.65 -10.50 6.24
C PRO A 385 -6.50 -11.28 5.24
N GLY A 386 -5.86 -11.91 4.26
CA GLY A 386 -6.56 -12.74 3.28
C GLY A 386 -7.08 -14.03 3.90
N THR A 387 -8.33 -14.38 3.61
CA THR A 387 -8.91 -15.69 3.96
C THR A 387 -8.94 -16.62 2.75
N ASP A 388 -9.37 -16.10 1.60
CA ASP A 388 -9.52 -16.86 0.36
C ASP A 388 -9.01 -16.04 -0.82
N CYS A 389 -8.49 -16.72 -1.84
CA CYS A 389 -8.22 -16.12 -3.14
C CYS A 389 -8.51 -17.10 -4.28
N THR A 390 -9.02 -16.58 -5.39
CA THR A 390 -9.22 -17.37 -6.62
C THR A 390 -8.18 -16.98 -7.65
N LEU A 391 -7.45 -17.97 -8.16
CA LEU A 391 -6.45 -17.81 -9.21
C LEU A 391 -6.91 -18.47 -10.50
N VAL A 392 -6.85 -17.72 -11.59
CA VAL A 392 -7.20 -18.21 -12.93
C VAL A 392 -5.93 -18.47 -13.72
N PRO A 393 -5.70 -19.70 -14.21
CA PRO A 393 -4.52 -19.99 -15.02
C PRO A 393 -4.62 -19.32 -16.39
N THR A 394 -3.52 -18.71 -16.80
CA THR A 394 -3.39 -18.16 -18.16
C THR A 394 -3.27 -19.29 -19.19
N SER A 395 -3.56 -19.00 -20.45
CA SER A 395 -3.47 -19.96 -21.55
C SER A 395 -2.05 -20.51 -21.76
N SER A 396 -1.01 -19.74 -21.43
CA SER A 396 0.37 -20.25 -21.42
C SER A 396 0.58 -21.27 -20.30
N SER A 397 0.05 -21.03 -19.10
CA SER A 397 0.10 -21.99 -17.99
C SER A 397 -0.60 -23.29 -18.29
N ILE A 398 -1.77 -23.23 -18.93
CA ILE A 398 -2.53 -24.42 -19.34
C ILE A 398 -1.74 -25.22 -20.36
N ARG A 399 -1.17 -24.57 -21.38
CA ARG A 399 -0.28 -25.22 -22.38
C ARG A 399 0.97 -25.84 -21.75
N ASN A 400 1.49 -25.22 -20.69
CA ASN A 400 2.61 -25.73 -19.91
C ASN A 400 2.25 -26.92 -19.00
N GLY A 401 1.00 -27.39 -19.05
CA GLY A 401 0.54 -28.55 -18.30
C GLY A 401 0.20 -28.24 -16.84
N PHE A 402 -0.32 -27.05 -16.54
CA PHE A 402 -0.74 -26.66 -15.19
C PHE A 402 -1.67 -27.69 -14.53
N TYR A 403 -2.67 -28.20 -15.26
CA TYR A 403 -3.59 -29.23 -14.74
C TYR A 403 -2.97 -30.64 -14.62
N ASN A 404 -1.77 -30.87 -15.18
CA ASN A 404 -1.04 -32.12 -15.00
C ASN A 404 -0.23 -32.14 -13.70
N ILE A 405 -0.21 -31.03 -12.95
CA ILE A 405 0.44 -30.94 -11.66
C ILE A 405 -0.44 -31.65 -10.62
N GLY A 406 0.12 -32.68 -9.98
CA GLY A 406 -0.51 -33.25 -8.79
C GLY A 406 -0.52 -32.24 -7.64
N ASP A 407 -1.65 -32.17 -6.94
CA ASP A 407 -1.91 -31.29 -5.80
C ASP A 407 -1.51 -29.81 -6.05
N VAL A 408 -2.14 -29.22 -7.07
CA VAL A 408 -1.89 -27.83 -7.49
C VAL A 408 -2.13 -26.84 -6.36
N LYS A 409 -3.21 -27.06 -5.60
CA LYS A 409 -3.63 -26.17 -4.50
C LYS A 409 -2.55 -26.04 -3.43
N PHE A 410 -2.05 -27.16 -2.93
CA PHE A 410 -0.98 -27.16 -1.94
C PHE A 410 0.30 -26.49 -2.44
N MET A 411 0.66 -26.70 -3.72
CA MET A 411 1.82 -26.06 -4.35
C MET A 411 1.66 -24.53 -4.39
N LEU A 412 0.47 -24.04 -4.73
CA LEU A 412 0.18 -22.61 -4.79
C LEU A 412 0.17 -21.96 -3.40
N GLU A 413 -0.45 -22.59 -2.41
CA GLU A 413 -0.45 -22.11 -1.03
C GLU A 413 0.99 -21.96 -0.50
N GLN A 414 1.85 -22.96 -0.71
CA GLN A 414 3.25 -22.89 -0.29
C GLN A 414 4.05 -21.85 -1.07
N SER A 415 3.78 -21.66 -2.36
CA SER A 415 4.48 -20.68 -3.19
C SER A 415 4.07 -19.25 -2.85
N LEU A 416 2.77 -18.99 -2.72
CA LEU A 416 2.20 -17.67 -2.47
C LEU A 416 2.64 -17.12 -1.11
N ILE A 417 2.48 -17.90 -0.05
CA ILE A 417 2.82 -17.48 1.32
C ILE A 417 4.29 -17.10 1.46
N ARG A 418 5.17 -17.69 0.64
CA ARG A 418 6.62 -17.42 0.68
C ARG A 418 7.07 -16.28 -0.21
N ALA A 419 6.41 -16.11 -1.36
CA ALA A 419 6.85 -15.18 -2.40
C ALA A 419 6.16 -13.82 -2.33
N ARG A 420 4.95 -13.75 -1.76
CA ARG A 420 4.10 -12.55 -1.78
C ARG A 420 3.70 -12.14 -0.37
N ALA A 421 3.73 -10.84 -0.11
CA ALA A 421 3.18 -10.27 1.12
C ALA A 421 1.78 -9.68 0.91
N THR A 422 1.46 -9.28 -0.31
CA THR A 422 0.17 -8.76 -0.74
C THR A 422 -0.29 -9.41 -2.03
N LEU A 423 -1.62 -9.47 -2.22
CA LEU A 423 -2.26 -9.88 -3.47
C LEU A 423 -3.38 -8.90 -3.79
N SER A 424 -3.37 -8.35 -5.00
CA SER A 424 -4.45 -7.51 -5.52
C SER A 424 -5.18 -8.22 -6.67
N ARG A 425 -6.46 -7.89 -6.85
CA ARG A 425 -7.26 -8.37 -7.98
C ARG A 425 -6.65 -7.88 -9.29
N GLY A 426 -6.49 -8.80 -10.23
CA GLY A 426 -5.81 -8.59 -11.50
C GLY A 426 -4.29 -8.77 -11.46
N ASP A 427 -3.66 -8.95 -10.29
CA ASP A 427 -2.23 -9.22 -10.26
C ASP A 427 -1.90 -10.55 -10.95
N VAL A 428 -0.75 -10.59 -11.63
CA VAL A 428 -0.21 -11.82 -12.22
C VAL A 428 0.80 -12.44 -11.26
N VAL A 429 0.46 -13.62 -10.77
CA VAL A 429 1.30 -14.45 -9.91
C VAL A 429 2.03 -15.47 -10.77
N ARG A 430 3.37 -15.40 -10.78
CA ARG A 430 4.24 -16.40 -11.40
C ARG A 430 4.68 -17.43 -10.36
N THR A 431 4.44 -18.70 -10.64
CA THR A 431 4.89 -19.83 -9.82
C THR A 431 5.74 -20.78 -10.65
N TRP A 432 6.70 -21.48 -10.03
CA TRP A 432 7.63 -22.35 -10.74
C TRP A 432 7.50 -23.79 -10.26
N ARG A 433 7.41 -24.74 -11.21
CA ARG A 433 7.47 -26.17 -10.88
C ARG A 433 8.29 -26.91 -11.92
N ARG A 434 9.35 -27.60 -11.45
CA ARG A 434 10.27 -28.39 -12.31
C ARG A 434 10.87 -27.55 -13.46
N GLY A 435 11.23 -26.30 -13.18
CA GLY A 435 11.81 -25.38 -14.17
C GLY A 435 10.81 -24.78 -15.16
N VAL A 436 9.51 -25.03 -14.99
CA VAL A 436 8.45 -24.46 -15.85
C VAL A 436 7.69 -23.39 -15.06
N PRO A 437 7.56 -22.16 -15.59
CA PRO A 437 6.76 -21.11 -14.98
C PRO A 437 5.27 -21.26 -15.34
N PHE A 438 4.42 -20.94 -14.38
CA PHE A 438 2.98 -20.85 -14.50
C PHE A 438 2.53 -19.48 -14.02
N ASP A 439 2.04 -18.66 -14.94
CA ASP A 439 1.44 -17.36 -14.69
C ASP A 439 -0.07 -17.53 -14.43
N LEU A 440 -0.53 -16.99 -13.31
CA LEU A 440 -1.91 -17.07 -12.81
C LEU A 440 -2.40 -15.66 -12.53
N ILE A 441 -3.66 -15.36 -12.86
CA ILE A 441 -4.26 -14.05 -12.59
C ILE A 441 -5.12 -14.16 -11.34
N VAL A 442 -4.95 -13.23 -10.40
CA VAL A 442 -5.82 -13.12 -9.22
C VAL A 442 -7.19 -12.61 -9.68
N SER A 443 -8.20 -13.48 -9.71
CA SER A 443 -9.56 -13.07 -10.13
C SER A 443 -10.39 -12.52 -8.99
N ASP A 444 -10.22 -13.06 -7.79
CA ASP A 444 -10.97 -12.65 -6.61
C ASP A 444 -10.15 -12.85 -5.32
N VAL A 445 -10.42 -12.02 -4.32
CA VAL A 445 -9.77 -12.05 -3.00
C VAL A 445 -10.80 -11.78 -1.91
N MET A 446 -10.66 -12.46 -0.77
CA MET A 446 -11.51 -12.27 0.41
C MET A 446 -10.71 -11.79 1.62
N PRO A 447 -11.13 -10.70 2.28
CA PRO A 447 -12.33 -9.89 1.99
C PRO A 447 -12.20 -9.05 0.70
N SER A 448 -13.28 -8.99 -0.07
CA SER A 448 -13.31 -8.33 -1.39
C SER A 448 -13.42 -6.80 -1.33
N THR A 449 -13.63 -6.25 -0.13
CA THR A 449 -13.84 -4.80 0.13
C THR A 449 -12.79 -3.91 -0.54
N TYR A 450 -11.55 -4.38 -0.64
CA TYR A 450 -10.40 -3.62 -1.17
C TYR A 450 -9.95 -4.08 -2.54
N GLY A 451 -10.43 -5.25 -2.98
CA GLY A 451 -9.79 -6.02 -4.02
C GLY A 451 -8.30 -6.29 -3.75
N ALA A 452 -7.83 -6.18 -2.51
CA ALA A 452 -6.46 -6.46 -2.10
C ALA A 452 -6.39 -6.99 -0.67
N ILE A 453 -5.46 -7.91 -0.42
CA ILE A 453 -5.30 -8.61 0.86
C ILE A 453 -3.83 -8.73 1.25
N CYS A 454 -3.57 -8.86 2.55
CA CYS A 454 -2.27 -9.23 3.10
C CYS A 454 -2.17 -10.76 3.24
N CYS A 455 -1.07 -11.34 2.76
CA CYS A 455 -0.80 -12.78 2.79
C CYS A 455 0.17 -13.19 3.92
N VAL A 456 0.64 -12.22 4.72
CA VAL A 456 1.62 -12.49 5.77
C VAL A 456 0.92 -12.97 7.03
N ASN A 457 1.36 -14.12 7.55
CA ASN A 457 0.79 -14.78 8.73
C ASN A 457 -0.71 -15.11 8.57
N THR A 458 -1.14 -15.45 7.36
CA THR A 458 -2.51 -15.84 7.06
C THR A 458 -2.59 -17.26 6.52
N ASP A 459 -3.64 -17.99 6.92
CA ASP A 459 -3.99 -19.28 6.33
C ASP A 459 -4.84 -19.04 5.08
N LEU A 460 -4.19 -18.59 4.00
CA LEU A 460 -4.87 -18.23 2.76
C LEU A 460 -5.30 -19.49 2.00
N ASN A 461 -6.61 -19.68 1.85
CA ASN A 461 -7.19 -20.74 1.04
C ASN A 461 -7.15 -20.36 -0.45
N VAL A 462 -6.51 -21.19 -1.27
CA VAL A 462 -6.34 -20.92 -2.70
C VAL A 462 -7.30 -21.77 -3.53
N ASP A 463 -8.18 -21.13 -4.27
CA ASP A 463 -9.08 -21.78 -5.21
C ASP A 463 -8.66 -21.50 -6.66
N ILE A 464 -8.93 -22.45 -7.54
CA ILE A 464 -8.55 -22.38 -8.96
C ILE A 464 -9.80 -22.08 -9.77
N GLY A 465 -9.85 -20.89 -10.36
CA GLY A 465 -10.95 -20.46 -11.21
C GLY A 465 -10.94 -21.15 -12.57
N PRO A 466 -12.07 -21.10 -13.30
CA PRO A 466 -12.13 -21.60 -14.67
C PRO A 466 -11.14 -20.85 -15.57
N PRO A 467 -10.57 -21.50 -16.61
CA PRO A 467 -9.67 -20.84 -17.54
C PRO A 467 -10.39 -19.68 -18.23
N MET A 468 -9.69 -18.57 -18.48
CA MET A 468 -10.25 -17.49 -19.28
C MET A 468 -10.37 -17.97 -20.72
N ASN A 469 -11.60 -18.00 -21.25
CA ASN A 469 -11.81 -18.21 -22.67
C ASN A 469 -11.34 -16.93 -23.38
N GLU A 470 -10.24 -17.03 -24.14
CA GLU A 470 -9.75 -15.92 -24.97
C GLU A 470 -10.74 -15.56 -26.10
N ASP A 471 -11.71 -16.44 -26.38
CA ASP A 471 -12.69 -16.31 -27.47
C ASP A 471 -14.00 -15.57 -27.11
N ASP A 472 -14.26 -15.25 -25.84
CA ASP A 472 -15.51 -14.53 -25.45
C ASP A 472 -15.48 -13.04 -25.85
N GLY A 473 -14.45 -12.60 -26.59
CA GLY A 473 -14.31 -11.26 -27.15
C GLY A 473 -14.91 -11.07 -28.56
N HIS A 474 -15.43 -12.12 -29.19
CA HIS A 474 -16.03 -12.02 -30.54
C HIS A 474 -17.57 -12.05 -30.49
N ASP A 475 -18.15 -10.85 -30.50
CA ASP A 475 -19.53 -10.50 -30.90
C ASP A 475 -20.56 -11.66 -30.98
N ASP A 476 -21.11 -12.09 -29.84
CA ASP A 476 -22.44 -12.71 -29.85
C ASP A 476 -23.49 -11.60 -29.95
N ARG A 477 -23.65 -11.05 -31.16
CA ARG A 477 -24.88 -10.32 -31.54
C ARG A 477 -26.00 -11.32 -31.72
N GLY A 478 -26.39 -11.96 -30.63
CA GLY A 478 -27.55 -12.83 -30.50
C GLY A 478 -28.78 -12.00 -30.19
N ASP A 479 -29.58 -11.77 -31.22
CA ASP A 479 -30.89 -11.13 -31.20
C ASP A 479 -31.77 -11.65 -30.04
N GLY A 480 -32.24 -10.74 -29.20
CA GLY A 480 -33.03 -11.07 -28.02
C GLY A 480 -34.38 -11.69 -28.38
N LYS A 481 -34.61 -12.93 -27.96
CA LYS A 481 -35.96 -13.41 -27.62
C LYS A 481 -35.92 -14.22 -26.32
N GLY A 482 -36.67 -13.73 -25.35
CA GLY A 482 -36.75 -14.27 -24.00
C GLY A 482 -37.22 -15.72 -23.95
N GLY A 483 -36.63 -16.45 -23.00
CA GLY A 483 -37.03 -17.79 -22.60
C GLY A 483 -36.76 -17.92 -21.10
N GLU A 484 -37.82 -17.76 -20.32
CA GLU A 484 -37.96 -18.02 -18.89
C GLU A 484 -37.39 -19.40 -18.54
N SER A 485 -36.37 -19.45 -17.67
CA SER A 485 -35.83 -20.72 -17.17
C SER A 485 -36.59 -21.13 -15.92
N THR A 486 -37.63 -21.92 -16.14
CA THR A 486 -38.40 -22.60 -15.11
C THR A 486 -37.63 -23.83 -14.61
N THR A 487 -37.50 -23.92 -13.29
CA THR A 487 -37.12 -25.12 -12.53
C THR A 487 -38.01 -26.32 -12.92
N VAL A 488 -37.41 -27.43 -13.35
CA VAL A 488 -38.12 -28.71 -13.51
C VAL A 488 -37.42 -29.80 -12.70
N THR A 489 -38.01 -30.06 -11.54
CA THR A 489 -38.06 -31.37 -10.89
C THR A 489 -38.80 -32.38 -11.78
N THR A 490 -38.22 -33.55 -12.02
CA THR A 490 -39.00 -34.76 -12.32
C THR A 490 -38.39 -35.99 -11.64
N ALA A 491 -39.23 -36.60 -10.80
CA ALA A 491 -39.12 -37.98 -10.34
C ALA A 491 -39.88 -38.90 -11.30
N ALA A 492 -39.45 -40.17 -11.32
CA ALA A 492 -40.24 -41.42 -11.43
C ALA A 492 -39.78 -42.40 -12.54
N ASP A 493 -39.37 -43.58 -12.05
CA ASP A 493 -39.61 -44.94 -12.51
C ASP A 493 -39.14 -45.42 -13.89
N VAL A 494 -38.19 -46.38 -13.90
CA VAL A 494 -38.33 -47.70 -14.54
C VAL A 494 -37.39 -48.73 -13.86
N ASP A 495 -37.97 -49.88 -13.53
CA ASP A 495 -37.44 -51.15 -13.04
C ASP A 495 -36.15 -51.71 -13.70
N GLY A 496 -35.41 -52.54 -12.95
CA GLY A 496 -34.49 -53.51 -13.56
C GLY A 496 -33.38 -54.12 -12.68
N SER A 497 -33.77 -54.93 -11.69
CA SER A 497 -33.07 -56.11 -11.13
C SER A 497 -31.60 -56.40 -11.49
N THR A 498 -30.71 -56.56 -10.50
CA THR A 498 -30.15 -57.88 -10.10
C THR A 498 -29.17 -57.79 -8.91
N SER A 499 -29.44 -58.65 -7.93
CA SER A 499 -28.58 -59.22 -6.87
C SER A 499 -27.08 -59.28 -7.19
N SER A 500 -26.14 -59.07 -6.26
CA SER A 500 -25.96 -59.88 -5.04
C SER A 500 -24.75 -59.38 -4.24
N ALA A 501 -24.91 -59.30 -2.91
CA ALA A 501 -23.81 -59.43 -1.95
C ALA A 501 -23.43 -60.94 -1.84
N PRO A 502 -22.25 -61.33 -1.31
CA PRO A 502 -22.10 -61.30 0.15
C PRO A 502 -20.69 -61.00 0.71
N SER A 503 -20.75 -60.59 1.98
CA SER A 503 -19.78 -60.60 3.08
C SER A 503 -18.59 -61.58 3.06
N SER A 504 -17.45 -61.13 3.61
CA SER A 504 -16.64 -61.81 4.65
C SER A 504 -15.52 -60.85 5.10
N SER A 505 -15.48 -60.33 6.33
CA SER A 505 -15.02 -60.90 7.60
C SER A 505 -13.52 -61.25 7.70
N SER A 506 -12.92 -60.83 8.83
CA SER A 506 -11.63 -61.19 9.47
C SER A 506 -10.56 -60.08 9.39
N ARG A 507 -10.24 -59.38 10.49
CA ARG A 507 -9.43 -59.76 11.68
C ARG A 507 -7.98 -60.12 11.33
N GLY A 508 -7.03 -59.30 11.81
CA GLY A 508 -5.64 -59.72 11.93
C GLY A 508 -4.59 -58.61 12.06
N ALA A 509 -4.46 -58.04 13.27
CA ALA A 509 -3.17 -57.61 13.83
C ALA A 509 -2.88 -58.55 15.03
N PRO A 510 -1.69 -58.65 15.65
CA PRO A 510 -0.37 -58.03 15.36
C PRO A 510 0.80 -59.06 15.39
N SER A 511 2.03 -58.63 15.11
CA SER A 511 3.29 -59.29 15.55
C SER A 511 4.38 -58.21 15.54
N ASP A 512 4.90 -57.70 16.66
CA ASP A 512 5.66 -58.33 17.75
C ASP A 512 6.79 -59.25 17.26
N ARG A 513 7.99 -58.68 17.21
CA ARG A 513 9.26 -59.38 17.02
C ARG A 513 10.23 -58.93 18.11
N THR A 514 10.19 -59.68 19.19
CA THR A 514 11.26 -59.80 20.18
C THR A 514 12.13 -61.03 19.81
N PHE A 515 13.43 -61.00 20.16
CA PHE A 515 14.40 -62.10 20.42
C PHE A 515 15.79 -61.81 19.78
N PRO A 516 16.91 -62.39 20.30
CA PRO A 516 17.29 -62.58 21.71
C PRO A 516 18.77 -62.20 21.99
N ALA A 517 19.18 -62.37 23.25
CA ALA A 517 20.51 -62.11 23.78
C ALA A 517 21.58 -63.19 23.48
N ALA A 518 22.83 -62.76 23.68
CA ALA A 518 24.04 -63.49 24.10
C ALA A 518 24.95 -64.15 23.05
N ARG A 519 26.17 -63.61 22.93
CA ARG A 519 27.44 -64.35 23.05
C ARG A 519 28.62 -63.39 23.24
N GLY A 520 29.42 -63.63 24.29
CA GLY A 520 30.65 -62.91 24.55
C GLY A 520 31.85 -63.49 23.81
N HIS A 521 32.89 -62.67 23.60
CA HIS A 521 34.25 -63.15 23.39
C HIS A 521 35.28 -62.03 23.65
N VAL A 522 36.08 -62.27 24.69
CA VAL A 522 37.53 -62.05 24.87
C VAL A 522 38.15 -60.65 24.71
N ILE A 523 38.95 -60.37 25.75
CA ILE A 523 39.83 -59.26 26.10
C ILE A 523 41.06 -59.23 25.18
N ASP A 524 41.44 -58.04 24.71
CA ASP A 524 42.83 -57.66 24.45
C ASP A 524 43.04 -56.14 24.70
N PRO A 525 44.25 -55.70 25.12
CA PRO A 525 44.50 -54.41 25.77
C PRO A 525 44.73 -53.23 24.78
N PRO A 526 44.57 -51.97 25.25
CA PRO A 526 44.62 -50.79 24.39
C PRO A 526 46.06 -50.29 24.12
N PRO A 527 46.31 -49.68 22.95
CA PRO A 527 47.50 -48.86 22.75
C PRO A 527 47.32 -47.47 23.38
N GLU A 528 48.29 -47.07 24.19
CA GLU A 528 48.44 -45.75 24.79
C GLU A 528 48.82 -44.71 23.72
N GLU A 529 47.90 -43.85 23.27
CA GLU A 529 48.26 -42.60 22.59
C GLU A 529 47.26 -41.46 22.87
N GLY A 530 47.76 -40.37 23.45
CA GLY A 530 47.19 -39.03 23.37
C GLY A 530 46.03 -38.70 24.32
N ALA A 531 46.34 -38.30 25.56
CA ALA A 531 45.37 -37.66 26.45
C ALA A 531 44.93 -36.30 25.89
N THR A 532 43.90 -36.29 25.03
CA THR A 532 43.15 -35.08 24.68
C THR A 532 42.43 -34.65 25.95
N THR A 533 42.93 -33.61 26.62
CA THR A 533 42.26 -32.99 27.76
C THR A 533 40.87 -32.53 27.32
N VAL A 534 39.84 -33.33 27.63
CA VAL A 534 38.43 -32.96 27.44
C VAL A 534 38.20 -31.73 28.31
N ARG A 535 38.22 -30.55 27.68
CA ARG A 535 37.85 -29.29 28.33
C ARG A 535 36.37 -29.39 28.66
N VAL A 536 36.07 -29.68 29.92
CA VAL A 536 34.71 -29.56 30.46
C VAL A 536 34.33 -28.08 30.33
N PRO A 537 33.27 -27.74 29.55
CA PRO A 537 32.85 -26.36 29.41
C PRO A 537 32.47 -25.78 30.78
N PRO A 538 32.73 -24.48 31.02
CA PRO A 538 32.36 -23.85 32.27
C PRO A 538 30.85 -23.97 32.50
N PRO A 539 30.39 -24.25 33.74
CA PRO A 539 28.97 -24.39 34.03
C PRO A 539 28.25 -23.06 33.78
N LEU A 540 27.16 -23.11 33.02
CA LEU A 540 26.35 -21.94 32.70
C LEU A 540 25.68 -21.35 33.95
N PRO A 541 25.57 -20.01 34.09
CA PRO A 541 24.94 -19.36 35.24
C PRO A 541 23.45 -19.74 35.38
N PRO A 542 22.88 -19.80 36.59
CA PRO A 542 21.48 -20.18 36.79
C PRO A 542 20.52 -19.25 36.03
N GLU A 543 19.43 -19.81 35.49
CA GLU A 543 18.45 -19.01 34.76
C GLU A 543 17.69 -18.05 35.70
N PRO A 544 17.48 -16.78 35.30
CA PRO A 544 16.63 -15.86 36.03
C PRO A 544 15.21 -16.43 36.22
N ALA A 545 14.62 -16.19 37.40
CA ALA A 545 13.28 -16.66 37.76
C ALA A 545 12.20 -16.10 36.81
N GLU A 546 11.09 -16.83 36.68
CA GLU A 546 10.12 -16.56 35.62
C GLU A 546 9.45 -15.18 35.69
N ASP A 547 9.31 -14.67 36.91
CA ASP A 547 8.71 -13.40 37.29
C ASP A 547 9.62 -12.18 37.03
N VAL A 548 10.93 -12.38 36.91
CA VAL A 548 11.88 -11.28 36.68
C VAL A 548 11.92 -10.92 35.19
N ARG A 549 11.31 -9.78 34.81
CA ARG A 549 11.28 -9.28 33.42
C ARG A 549 12.29 -8.17 33.13
N ILE A 550 12.66 -7.38 34.13
CA ILE A 550 13.57 -6.24 33.98
C ILE A 550 15.00 -6.76 33.94
N GLY A 551 15.79 -6.34 32.95
CA GLY A 551 17.19 -6.80 32.81
C GLY A 551 17.32 -8.26 32.37
N VAL A 552 16.26 -8.86 31.83
CA VAL A 552 16.29 -10.23 31.31
C VAL A 552 16.13 -10.24 29.80
N CYS A 553 16.99 -11.00 29.11
CA CYS A 553 16.89 -11.27 27.69
C CYS A 553 16.61 -12.76 27.47
N VAL A 554 15.62 -13.08 26.66
CA VAL A 554 15.30 -14.44 26.25
C VAL A 554 16.01 -14.71 24.93
N VAL A 555 17.06 -15.52 24.99
CA VAL A 555 17.88 -15.85 23.83
C VAL A 555 17.40 -17.16 23.22
N GLN A 556 17.18 -17.14 21.91
CA GLN A 556 16.96 -18.35 21.11
C GLN A 556 18.15 -18.56 20.17
N ILE A 557 18.80 -19.73 20.29
CA ILE A 557 19.87 -20.16 19.38
C ILE A 557 19.27 -21.11 18.35
N ARG A 558 19.65 -20.94 17.08
CA ARG A 558 19.41 -21.91 15.99
C ARG A 558 20.71 -22.20 15.27
N GLY A 559 21.05 -23.47 15.13
CA GLY A 559 22.29 -23.91 14.51
C GLY A 559 22.20 -25.32 13.94
N ARG A 560 23.35 -25.86 13.56
CA ARG A 560 23.50 -27.27 13.19
C ARG A 560 24.52 -27.92 14.12
N THR A 561 24.22 -29.15 14.53
CA THR A 561 25.16 -30.01 15.24
C THR A 561 26.31 -30.44 14.33
N SER A 562 27.39 -30.96 14.92
CA SER A 562 28.50 -31.56 14.16
C SER A 562 28.06 -32.71 13.25
N SER A 563 26.94 -33.37 13.56
CA SER A 563 26.32 -34.40 12.71
C SER A 563 25.41 -33.84 11.60
N GLY A 564 25.32 -32.51 11.47
CA GLY A 564 24.51 -31.83 10.45
C GLY A 564 23.02 -31.69 10.78
N ASN A 565 22.56 -32.20 11.93
CA ASN A 565 21.16 -32.06 12.35
C ASN A 565 20.88 -30.63 12.83
N VAL A 566 19.70 -30.10 12.51
CA VAL A 566 19.24 -28.80 13.01
C VAL A 566 19.05 -28.86 14.53
N ALA A 567 19.64 -27.92 15.25
CA ALA A 567 19.49 -27.77 16.69
C ALA A 567 18.95 -26.39 17.04
N SER A 568 18.11 -26.33 18.07
CA SER A 568 17.60 -25.08 18.62
C SER A 568 17.46 -25.16 20.12
N GLY A 569 17.83 -24.08 20.81
CA GLY A 569 17.69 -23.94 22.25
C GLY A 569 17.18 -22.56 22.63
N ARG A 570 16.50 -22.46 23.76
CA ARG A 570 15.99 -21.19 24.30
C ARG A 570 16.34 -21.09 25.78
N ARG A 571 16.87 -19.95 26.21
CA ARG A 571 17.30 -19.71 27.60
C ARG A 571 17.12 -18.25 28.01
N ARG A 572 16.84 -18.01 29.30
CA ARG A 572 16.80 -16.67 29.90
C ARG A 572 18.19 -16.28 30.43
N PHE A 573 18.62 -15.06 30.13
CA PHE A 573 19.87 -14.49 30.64
C PHE A 573 19.61 -13.17 31.34
N ASP A 574 20.28 -12.94 32.47
CA ASP A 574 20.41 -11.62 33.07
C ASP A 574 21.44 -10.84 32.25
N VAL A 575 21.02 -9.77 31.59
CA VAL A 575 21.90 -9.04 30.64
C VAL A 575 23.07 -8.35 31.34
N VAL A 576 22.95 -8.06 32.64
CA VAL A 576 23.98 -7.36 33.43
C VAL A 576 24.99 -8.35 33.99
N ALA A 577 24.53 -9.51 34.47
CA ALA A 577 25.39 -10.51 35.09
C ALA A 577 26.03 -11.50 34.09
N THR A 578 25.35 -11.79 32.98
CA THR A 578 25.79 -12.79 31.99
C THR A 578 26.84 -12.20 31.05
N THR A 579 27.87 -12.98 30.75
CA THR A 579 28.94 -12.60 29.81
C THR A 579 28.72 -13.15 28.40
N VAL A 580 29.44 -12.61 27.41
CA VAL A 580 29.48 -13.14 26.05
C VAL A 580 30.00 -14.59 26.04
N ALA A 581 30.95 -14.95 26.90
CA ALA A 581 31.42 -16.33 27.03
C ALA A 581 30.30 -17.30 27.41
N ASP A 582 29.40 -16.91 28.32
CA ASP A 582 28.26 -17.73 28.73
C ASP A 582 27.26 -17.94 27.58
N LEU A 583 27.04 -16.89 26.78
CA LEU A 583 26.19 -16.97 25.57
C LEU A 583 26.76 -17.95 24.54
N PHE A 584 28.07 -17.91 24.30
CA PHE A 584 28.75 -18.83 23.39
C PHE A 584 28.81 -20.26 23.95
N ALA A 585 29.00 -20.43 25.25
CA ALA A 585 28.94 -21.73 25.91
C ALA A 585 27.53 -22.35 25.79
N PHE A 586 26.47 -21.54 25.90
CA PHE A 586 25.11 -22.00 25.66
C PHE A 586 24.88 -22.40 24.19
N ALA A 587 25.37 -21.61 23.23
CA ALA A 587 25.27 -21.97 21.81
C ALA A 587 26.04 -23.24 21.46
N SER A 588 27.22 -23.43 22.07
CA SER A 588 28.03 -24.64 21.97
C SER A 588 27.26 -25.86 22.47
N ASP A 589 26.66 -25.77 23.66
CA ASP A 589 25.84 -26.84 24.26
C ASP A 589 24.66 -27.21 23.35
N VAL A 590 23.90 -26.21 22.86
CA VAL A 590 22.78 -26.41 21.92
C VAL A 590 23.24 -27.10 20.64
N CYS A 591 24.43 -26.79 20.14
CA CYS A 591 24.96 -27.38 18.90
C CYS A 591 25.78 -28.66 19.12
N GLY A 592 25.67 -29.31 20.29
CA GLY A 592 26.33 -30.59 20.55
C GLY A 592 27.81 -30.47 20.90
N GLY A 593 28.20 -29.41 21.61
CA GLY A 593 29.55 -29.21 22.13
C GLY A 593 30.57 -28.71 21.12
N ILE A 594 30.13 -27.99 20.08
CA ILE A 594 31.04 -27.37 19.09
C ILE A 594 31.90 -26.33 19.79
N ASP A 595 33.21 -26.30 19.52
CA ASP A 595 34.12 -25.34 20.15
C ASP A 595 33.69 -23.89 19.81
N PRO A 596 33.44 -23.02 20.82
CA PRO A 596 33.08 -21.62 20.64
C PRO A 596 33.96 -20.80 19.69
N SER A 597 35.20 -21.24 19.44
CA SER A 597 36.13 -20.56 18.53
C SER A 597 35.87 -20.86 17.04
N THR A 598 35.08 -21.89 16.74
CA THR A 598 34.83 -22.40 15.37
C THR A 598 33.53 -21.88 14.76
N PHE A 599 32.79 -21.05 15.49
CA PHE A 599 31.55 -20.46 15.00
C PHE A 599 31.40 -19.02 15.46
N ARG A 600 30.49 -18.31 14.81
CA ARG A 600 30.04 -16.97 15.18
C ARG A 600 28.53 -16.93 15.32
N LEU A 601 28.04 -16.02 16.15
CA LEU A 601 26.61 -15.80 16.35
C LEU A 601 26.15 -14.61 15.52
N VAL A 602 25.01 -14.74 14.84
CA VAL A 602 24.49 -13.71 13.93
C VAL A 602 23.02 -13.43 14.21
N THR A 603 22.65 -12.17 14.43
CA THR A 603 21.25 -11.73 14.43
C THR A 603 20.79 -11.42 13.01
N THR A 604 19.49 -11.48 12.71
CA THR A 604 19.00 -11.24 11.34
C THR A 604 18.63 -9.78 11.08
N PHE A 605 18.00 -9.09 12.03
CA PHE A 605 17.50 -7.72 11.83
C PHE A 605 17.60 -6.86 13.11
N PRO A 606 18.51 -5.85 13.16
CA PRO A 606 19.62 -5.64 12.24
C PRO A 606 20.64 -6.80 12.31
N ARG A 607 21.33 -7.06 11.19
CA ARG A 607 22.36 -8.11 11.16
C ARG A 607 23.60 -7.70 11.96
N LYS A 608 23.80 -8.30 13.13
CA LYS A 608 24.99 -8.13 13.97
C LYS A 608 25.75 -9.44 14.02
N VAL A 609 27.07 -9.38 13.91
CA VAL A 609 27.97 -10.55 13.96
C VAL A 609 28.79 -10.49 15.23
N PHE A 610 28.71 -11.54 16.04
CA PHE A 610 29.41 -11.67 17.31
C PHE A 610 30.48 -12.76 17.13
N GLU A 611 31.75 -12.43 17.39
CA GLU A 611 32.88 -13.36 17.34
C GLU A 611 33.63 -13.34 18.68
N LEU A 612 33.86 -14.52 19.26
CA LEU A 612 34.61 -14.67 20.50
C LEU A 612 36.12 -14.51 20.22
N SER A 613 36.77 -13.55 20.88
CA SER A 613 38.23 -13.35 20.72
C SER A 613 39.01 -14.48 21.39
N SER A 614 39.79 -15.24 20.62
CA SER A 614 40.77 -16.17 21.20
C SER A 614 41.91 -15.33 21.80
N SER A 615 42.10 -15.47 23.11
CA SER A 615 42.93 -14.59 23.96
C SER A 615 44.45 -14.68 23.73
N SER A 616 44.93 -15.05 22.54
CA SER A 616 46.34 -15.44 22.33
C SER A 616 47.14 -14.63 21.30
N SER A 617 46.65 -13.52 20.74
CA SER A 617 47.53 -12.66 19.92
C SER A 617 47.21 -11.18 20.05
N GLY A 618 48.02 -10.50 20.87
CA GLY A 618 48.09 -9.04 20.91
C GLY A 618 48.61 -8.50 19.58
N GLY A 619 47.70 -8.12 18.68
CA GLY A 619 48.01 -7.48 17.42
C GLY A 619 46.82 -6.64 16.98
N GLY A 620 46.82 -5.37 17.35
CA GLY A 620 45.75 -4.42 17.06
C GLY A 620 45.65 -4.10 15.57
N GLY A 621 44.51 -4.42 14.97
CA GLY A 621 44.08 -3.94 13.67
C GLY A 621 42.59 -3.63 13.74
N VAL A 622 42.25 -2.34 13.76
CA VAL A 622 40.87 -1.85 13.75
C VAL A 622 40.40 -1.85 12.30
N TYR A 623 39.62 -2.86 11.91
CA TYR A 623 38.81 -2.82 10.68
C TYR A 623 37.34 -2.65 11.10
N GLU A 624 36.73 -1.54 10.70
CA GLU A 624 35.33 -1.21 10.99
C GLU A 624 34.39 -2.26 10.38
N GLY A 625 33.53 -2.84 11.22
CA GLY A 625 32.49 -3.80 10.81
C GLY A 625 32.58 -5.19 11.46
N LYS A 626 33.71 -5.55 12.08
CA LYS A 626 33.91 -6.85 12.74
C LYS A 626 34.30 -6.67 14.21
N SER A 627 33.30 -6.55 15.08
CA SER A 627 33.54 -6.39 16.52
C SER A 627 33.95 -7.73 17.13
N ARG A 628 35.25 -7.92 17.35
CA ARG A 628 35.76 -8.99 18.20
C ARG A 628 35.42 -8.65 19.65
N LEU A 629 34.67 -9.52 20.30
CA LEU A 629 34.16 -9.26 21.64
C LEU A 629 35.09 -9.85 22.68
N ASP A 630 35.29 -9.11 23.78
CA ASP A 630 35.91 -9.64 24.99
C ASP A 630 34.97 -10.71 25.56
N ALA A 631 35.52 -11.89 25.85
CA ALA A 631 34.79 -13.00 26.45
C ALA A 631 34.10 -12.61 27.77
N ASN A 632 34.70 -11.66 28.51
CA ASN A 632 34.19 -11.17 29.79
C ASN A 632 33.24 -9.97 29.66
N ALA A 633 32.98 -9.48 28.44
CA ALA A 633 32.01 -8.41 28.23
C ALA A 633 30.60 -8.89 28.62
N THR A 634 29.83 -8.03 29.29
CA THR A 634 28.43 -8.32 29.63
C THR A 634 27.55 -8.20 28.40
N LEU A 635 26.40 -8.90 28.38
CA LEU A 635 25.46 -8.82 27.24
C LEU A 635 25.01 -7.37 26.97
N VAL A 636 24.75 -6.58 28.01
CA VAL A 636 24.43 -5.14 27.85
C VAL A 636 25.55 -4.39 27.14
N SER A 637 26.81 -4.63 27.51
CA SER A 637 27.95 -3.89 26.94
C SER A 637 28.17 -4.16 25.45
N VAL A 638 27.69 -5.30 24.93
CA VAL A 638 27.74 -5.65 23.51
C VAL A 638 26.44 -5.33 22.76
N GLY A 639 25.53 -4.59 23.40
CA GLY A 639 24.29 -4.11 22.79
C GLY A 639 23.20 -5.18 22.66
N ILE A 640 23.25 -6.22 23.51
CA ILE A 640 22.16 -7.18 23.71
C ILE A 640 21.36 -6.70 24.92
N LEU A 641 20.16 -6.19 24.67
CA LEU A 641 19.31 -5.55 25.68
C LEU A 641 18.21 -6.51 26.18
N GLN A 642 17.45 -6.05 27.17
CA GLN A 642 16.27 -6.78 27.67
C GLN A 642 15.26 -7.03 26.53
N GLY A 643 14.58 -8.18 26.54
CA GLY A 643 13.64 -8.55 25.49
C GLY A 643 13.84 -10.00 24.99
N GLN A 644 13.71 -10.20 23.69
CA GLN A 644 13.94 -11.49 23.03
C GLN A 644 14.87 -11.31 21.84
N GLU A 645 15.90 -12.15 21.75
CA GLU A 645 16.90 -12.10 20.68
C GLU A 645 17.05 -13.49 20.05
N LEU A 646 17.16 -13.52 18.71
CA LEU A 646 17.34 -14.74 17.93
C LEU A 646 18.73 -14.72 17.28
N PHE A 647 19.54 -15.73 17.58
CA PHE A 647 20.86 -15.91 16.99
C PHE A 647 20.91 -17.15 16.11
N MET A 648 21.54 -16.99 14.95
CA MET A 648 21.95 -18.05 14.05
C MET A 648 23.42 -18.39 14.29
N VAL A 649 23.74 -19.68 14.35
CA VAL A 649 25.12 -20.18 14.44
C VAL A 649 25.68 -20.35 13.03
N GLU A 650 26.67 -19.55 12.67
CA GLU A 650 27.45 -19.69 11.43
C GLU A 650 28.82 -20.28 11.76
N LEU A 651 29.18 -21.43 11.17
CA LEU A 651 30.53 -21.99 11.28
C LEU A 651 31.53 -21.09 10.52
N VAL A 652 32.70 -20.85 11.09
CA VAL A 652 33.75 -19.94 10.56
C VAL A 652 34.83 -20.70 9.81
#